data_AF-A0AA46ZBL5-F1
#
_entry.id   AF-A0AA46ZBL5-F1
#
_cell.length_a   1.000
_cell.length_b   1.000
_cell.length_c   1.000
_cell.angle_alpha   90.00
_cell.angle_beta   90.00
_cell.angle_gamma   90.00
#
_symmetry.space_group_name_H-M   'P 1'
#
loop_
_entity.id
_entity.type
_entity.pdbx_description
1 polymer ?
#
loop_
_entity_poly.entity_id
_entity_poly.type
_entity_poly.pdbx_seq_one_letter_code
_entity_poly.pdbx_strand_id
1 'polypeptide(L)'
;MPRLPFGEWVDSGVDWLQNNLAWLFDAISAVVKGLDTGINAVLTAPEPLLLAGIFAVIAWWLRGLLAGALSFVGFGLIISMELWDDAMATLSLVLVATLVAIVLSVPLGIWAARSRTVSAVLRPALDFMQTMPGMVYLLPAVIFFGLGAAPGIVATIIFAMPPGVRMTELGIRQVDKELVEAAEAFGTTPRNTLLRVQLPLALSTIMAGVNQVIMLGLSMVVIAGMVGAAGLGSSVYEGISQLNIGLGFEAGVSIVILAIYLDRLTSGLGQQVSPVGRRAIAKARASAAGGKKIWSYRPQTAVAMVGVVVLALIAGGMGALGSSDNEAQADSGNVGQGREINIGYIPWDEGIASTFLWKEMLEQRGFKVNTQQYEAGALYTGMANGEIDFETDSWLPTTHESYWKKYGDKLEDMGSWYGPTSLEIAVPSYVKGIESMEDLKGQADKFKGRIVGIEPGAGEMQLLKSKVLKEYGLDKEFKVVDGSTPAMLAELKRAYAKEEPIAVTLWSPHWAYNEFDLTKLKDPKGAWGEGDQIHTLARKGFSKDFPEVGKWLKDFKMSEEQLTSLEAEIQGADKGKEQDAVRAWLKDQPKALDTWAPVSGGDNTDIGKGREINVGYIPWDEGIASTFLWKEMLEQRGFKVNTQQYEAGALYTGMASGEIDFETDSWLPTTHESYWKKYGDKLEDMGSWYGPTSLEIAVPSYVKGIESMEDLKGQADKFKGRIVGIEPGAGEMQLLKSKVLKEYGLDKEFKVVDGSTPAMLAELKRAYAKEEPIAVTLWSPHWAYNEFDLTKLKDPKGAWGEGDQIHTLARKGFSKDFPEVGKWLKDFKMSEEQLTSLEAEIQGADKGKEQDAVRAWLKDQPKALDTWAPVSGGDSDKKKDVAAEAKRPMEVAWFPWEEDIAATYLWKHVLEDRGYKMNLHQFEVGPMYAAMSRGQIDVQFDAWLPNTQKKYWDKYQNELVDLGDWYGPTSLELAVPDYVKDVKSLADLKGKGEQFDGRIVGIEAGTETMDILKNKVVPGYGLSGEYKVVDSSTPGMLAELKRAYAKKEPIAVMLWTPHWAYNEYKLNKLEDPKKLFGEGDQLRTVAHKSFTENYPVASDWFRDFELSEDQLAGLENEIQKLGTGKEEQAVDAWLKKNPEMVDKLAPM
;
A
#
# COMPACT_ATOMS: atom_id res chain seq x y z
N MET A 1 -17.28 -7.80 62.42
CA MET A 1 -16.27 -6.76 62.12
C MET A 1 -16.76 -5.97 60.91
N PRO A 2 -16.66 -4.64 60.89
CA PRO A 2 -17.01 -3.85 59.72
C PRO A 2 -16.08 -4.18 58.54
N ARG A 3 -16.61 -4.10 57.31
CA ARG A 3 -15.82 -4.29 56.09
C ARG A 3 -14.81 -3.14 55.99
N LEU A 4 -13.53 -3.48 55.92
CA LEU A 4 -12.48 -2.52 55.62
C LEU A 4 -12.52 -2.25 54.10
N PRO A 5 -12.75 -1.01 53.63
CA PRO A 5 -12.80 -0.69 52.20
C PRO A 5 -11.38 -0.53 51.62
N PHE A 6 -10.53 -1.54 51.84
CA PHE A 6 -9.12 -1.48 51.47
C PHE A 6 -8.91 -1.30 49.96
N GLY A 7 -9.79 -1.89 49.12
CA GLY A 7 -9.75 -1.71 47.67
C GLY A 7 -9.88 -0.25 47.24
N GLU A 8 -10.87 0.47 47.78
CA GLU A 8 -11.07 1.90 47.46
C GLU A 8 -9.88 2.77 47.87
N TRP A 9 -9.19 2.41 48.95
CA TRP A 9 -7.97 3.09 49.39
C TRP A 9 -6.80 2.83 48.44
N VAL A 10 -6.69 1.60 47.92
CA VAL A 10 -5.69 1.25 46.90
C VAL A 10 -5.98 1.99 45.60
N ASP A 11 -7.22 1.96 45.12
CA ASP A 11 -7.65 2.65 43.89
C ASP A 11 -7.36 4.16 43.98
N SER A 12 -7.76 4.80 45.09
CA SER A 12 -7.47 6.23 45.33
C SER A 12 -5.97 6.53 45.36
N GLY A 13 -5.16 5.62 45.90
CA GLY A 13 -3.71 5.75 45.95
C GLY A 13 -3.07 5.62 44.57
N VAL A 14 -3.54 4.66 43.76
CA VAL A 14 -3.12 4.45 42.38
C VAL A 14 -3.47 5.66 41.53
N ASP A 15 -4.69 6.17 41.64
CA ASP A 15 -5.14 7.37 40.93
C ASP A 15 -4.29 8.59 41.32
N TRP A 16 -3.96 8.75 42.60
CA TRP A 16 -3.07 9.83 43.04
C TRP A 16 -1.67 9.70 42.40
N LEU A 17 -1.11 8.48 42.36
CA LEU A 17 0.20 8.22 41.76
C LEU A 17 0.19 8.51 40.26
N GLN A 18 -0.84 8.08 39.52
CA GLN A 18 -0.97 8.39 38.10
C GLN A 18 -1.07 9.90 37.87
N ASN A 19 -1.91 10.60 38.63
CA ASN A 19 -2.14 12.03 38.43
C ASN A 19 -0.92 12.91 38.79
N ASN A 20 -0.05 12.45 39.69
CA ASN A 20 1.07 13.27 40.21
C ASN A 20 2.46 12.79 39.78
N LEU A 21 2.62 11.49 39.45
CA LEU A 21 3.90 10.86 39.15
C LEU A 21 3.94 10.16 37.78
N ALA A 22 2.96 10.36 36.89
CA ALA A 22 2.98 9.83 35.52
C ALA A 22 4.34 10.05 34.83
N TRP A 23 4.89 11.26 34.88
CA TRP A 23 6.19 11.60 34.29
C TRP A 23 7.34 10.67 34.71
N LEU A 24 7.32 10.17 35.95
CA LEU A 24 8.34 9.27 36.48
C LEU A 24 8.14 7.86 35.92
N PHE A 25 6.89 7.40 35.88
CA PHE A 25 6.55 6.09 35.31
C PHE A 25 6.83 6.05 33.81
N ASP A 26 6.51 7.13 33.08
CA ASP A 26 6.84 7.28 31.66
C ASP A 26 8.35 7.24 31.42
N ALA A 27 9.13 7.95 32.24
CA ALA A 27 10.59 7.93 32.15
C ALA A 27 11.17 6.54 32.41
N ILE A 28 10.67 5.82 33.43
CA ILE A 28 11.08 4.45 33.71
C ILE A 28 10.68 3.53 32.55
N SER A 29 9.45 3.66 32.04
CA SER A 29 8.94 2.88 30.91
C SER A 29 9.81 3.10 29.68
N ALA A 30 10.14 4.34 29.33
CA ALA A 30 10.99 4.67 28.20
C ALA A 30 12.39 4.05 28.32
N VAL A 31 13.00 4.07 29.51
CA VAL A 31 14.31 3.43 29.73
C VAL A 31 14.21 1.92 29.59
N VAL A 32 13.21 1.28 30.21
CA VAL A 32 13.05 -0.18 30.17
C VAL A 32 12.71 -0.65 28.76
N LYS A 33 11.73 -0.02 28.08
CA LYS A 33 11.37 -0.31 26.68
C LYS A 33 12.57 -0.06 25.77
N GLY A 34 13.29 1.06 25.92
CA GLY A 34 14.46 1.36 25.11
C GLY A 34 15.61 0.36 25.27
N LEU A 35 15.85 -0.12 26.49
CA LEU A 35 16.83 -1.19 26.74
C LEU A 35 16.39 -2.51 26.11
N ASP A 36 15.11 -2.86 26.22
CA ASP A 36 14.56 -4.07 25.64
C ASP A 36 14.58 -4.04 24.11
N THR A 37 14.06 -2.98 23.49
CA THR A 37 14.13 -2.79 22.04
C THR A 37 15.57 -2.81 21.53
N GLY A 38 16.49 -2.13 22.22
CA GLY A 38 17.90 -2.10 21.83
C GLY A 38 18.59 -3.46 21.91
N ILE A 39 18.35 -4.22 22.99
CA ILE A 39 18.91 -5.57 23.13
C ILE A 39 18.26 -6.52 22.13
N ASN A 40 16.94 -6.48 21.98
CA ASN A 40 16.22 -7.30 21.01
C ASN A 40 16.74 -7.07 19.59
N ALA A 41 16.88 -5.81 19.17
CA ALA A 41 17.43 -5.47 17.86
C ALA A 41 18.85 -6.03 17.63
N VAL A 42 19.70 -6.03 18.66
CA VAL A 42 21.05 -6.63 18.57
C VAL A 42 20.98 -8.16 18.49
N LEU A 43 20.01 -8.78 19.17
CA LEU A 43 19.80 -10.22 19.15
C LEU A 43 19.13 -10.72 17.86
N THR A 44 18.33 -9.89 17.18
CA THR A 44 17.65 -10.28 15.93
C THR A 44 18.36 -9.79 14.67
N ALA A 45 19.30 -8.85 14.77
CA ALA A 45 20.04 -8.34 13.60
C ALA A 45 20.84 -9.40 12.82
N PRO A 46 21.54 -10.38 13.45
CA PRO A 46 22.23 -11.42 12.71
C PRO A 46 21.29 -12.53 12.26
N GLU A 47 21.57 -13.13 11.10
CA GLU A 47 20.92 -14.36 10.64
C GLU A 47 20.85 -15.42 11.76
N PRO A 48 19.71 -16.09 11.99
CA PRO A 48 19.49 -16.96 13.15
C PRO A 48 20.58 -18.02 13.34
N LEU A 49 20.99 -18.69 12.26
CA LEU A 49 22.03 -19.71 12.30
C LEU A 49 23.40 -19.15 12.70
N LEU A 50 23.70 -17.91 12.30
CA LEU A 50 24.95 -17.24 12.63
C LEU A 50 25.01 -16.93 14.13
N LEU A 51 23.93 -16.38 14.69
CA LEU A 51 23.87 -16.09 16.12
C LEU A 51 23.85 -17.36 16.98
N ALA A 52 23.16 -18.42 16.53
CA ALA A 52 23.25 -19.74 17.16
C ALA A 52 24.71 -20.24 17.20
N GLY A 53 25.46 -20.02 16.12
CA GLY A 53 26.91 -20.28 16.06
C GLY A 53 27.72 -19.47 17.08
N ILE A 54 27.42 -18.17 17.23
CA ILE A 54 28.06 -17.30 18.23
C ILE A 54 27.76 -17.81 19.65
N PHE A 55 26.51 -18.12 19.96
CA PHE A 55 26.12 -18.68 21.25
C PHE A 55 26.81 -20.01 21.56
N ALA A 56 26.99 -20.86 20.55
CA ALA A 56 27.73 -22.10 20.66
C ALA A 56 29.22 -21.88 20.96
N VAL A 57 29.86 -20.89 20.32
CA VAL A 57 31.25 -20.54 20.60
C VAL A 57 31.42 -20.02 22.03
N ILE A 58 30.49 -19.19 22.51
CA ILE A 58 30.49 -18.68 23.89
C ILE A 58 30.35 -19.84 24.90
N ALA A 59 29.42 -20.77 24.65
CA ALA A 59 29.23 -21.94 25.50
C ALA A 59 30.45 -22.88 25.48
N TRP A 60 31.07 -23.08 24.30
CA TRP A 60 32.30 -23.85 24.17
C TRP A 60 33.43 -23.23 24.99
N TRP A 61 33.62 -21.92 24.89
CA TRP A 61 34.66 -21.21 25.63
C TRP A 61 34.48 -21.35 27.15
N LEU A 62 33.26 -21.17 27.66
CA LEU A 62 33.00 -21.16 29.10
C LEU A 62 32.95 -22.57 29.72
N ARG A 63 32.38 -23.55 29.00
CA ARG A 63 32.02 -24.86 29.56
C ARG A 63 32.64 -26.06 28.84
N GLY A 64 33.15 -25.91 27.62
CA GLY A 64 33.81 -26.96 26.83
C GLY A 64 32.99 -27.41 25.60
N LEU A 65 33.58 -28.22 24.73
CA LEU A 65 33.05 -28.50 23.38
C LEU A 65 31.62 -29.07 23.39
N LEU A 66 31.32 -29.95 24.35
CA LEU A 66 29.98 -30.51 24.51
C LEU A 66 28.92 -29.43 24.74
N ALA A 67 29.24 -28.42 25.55
CA ALA A 67 28.31 -27.32 25.82
C ALA A 67 28.09 -26.46 24.57
N GLY A 68 29.13 -26.24 23.76
CA GLY A 68 28.99 -25.56 22.47
C GLY A 68 28.11 -26.32 21.49
N ALA A 69 28.37 -27.63 21.31
CA ALA A 69 27.57 -28.47 20.43
C ALA A 69 26.11 -28.56 20.87
N LEU A 70 25.84 -28.78 22.16
CA LEU A 70 24.48 -28.81 22.69
C LEU A 70 23.77 -27.47 22.56
N SER A 71 24.48 -26.35 22.72
CA SER A 71 23.89 -25.02 22.51
C SER A 71 23.53 -24.81 21.04
N PHE A 72 24.42 -25.17 20.11
CA PHE A 72 24.14 -25.07 18.68
C PHE A 72 22.93 -25.90 18.26
N VAL A 73 22.85 -27.15 18.73
CA VAL A 73 21.70 -28.03 18.47
C VAL A 73 20.42 -27.49 19.11
N GLY A 74 20.50 -26.98 20.35
CA GLY A 74 19.35 -26.40 21.04
C GLY A 74 18.79 -25.17 20.32
N PHE A 75 19.66 -24.22 19.96
CA PHE A 75 19.23 -23.05 19.18
C PHE A 75 18.82 -23.41 17.76
N GLY A 76 19.47 -24.39 17.12
CA GLY A 76 19.04 -24.93 15.84
C GLY A 76 17.66 -25.57 15.88
N LEU A 77 17.29 -26.20 17.00
CA LEU A 77 15.93 -26.70 17.22
C LEU A 77 14.92 -25.57 17.33
N ILE A 78 15.24 -24.48 18.05
CA ILE A 78 14.37 -23.29 18.13
C ILE A 78 14.13 -22.70 16.72
N ILE A 79 15.19 -22.59 15.90
CA ILE A 79 15.07 -22.12 14.51
C ILE A 79 14.17 -23.06 13.70
N SER A 80 14.33 -24.37 13.87
CA SER A 80 13.51 -25.37 13.16
C SER A 80 12.03 -25.39 13.58
N MET A 81 11.71 -24.88 14.76
CA MET A 81 10.32 -24.73 15.25
C MET A 81 9.76 -23.34 14.92
N GLU A 82 10.49 -22.51 14.17
CA GLU A 82 10.07 -21.15 13.76
C GLU A 82 9.83 -20.18 14.95
N LEU A 83 10.39 -20.49 16.13
CA LEU A 83 10.24 -19.70 17.37
C LEU A 83 11.48 -18.84 17.69
N TRP A 84 12.28 -18.50 16.68
CA TRP A 84 13.54 -17.78 16.88
C TRP A 84 13.33 -16.36 17.41
N ASP A 85 12.46 -15.59 16.77
CA ASP A 85 12.19 -14.21 17.15
C ASP A 85 11.56 -14.15 18.54
N ASP A 86 10.64 -15.07 18.83
CA ASP A 86 10.02 -15.21 20.14
C ASP A 86 11.04 -15.53 21.23
N ALA A 87 12.01 -16.39 20.92
CA ALA A 87 13.09 -16.75 21.83
C ALA A 87 14.03 -15.56 22.08
N MET A 88 14.34 -14.75 21.06
CA MET A 88 15.19 -13.57 21.20
C MET A 88 14.48 -12.44 21.97
N ALA A 89 13.19 -12.22 21.74
CA ALA A 89 12.37 -11.29 22.51
C ALA A 89 12.31 -11.71 23.99
N THR A 90 12.11 -13.00 24.27
CA THR A 90 12.16 -13.55 25.63
C THR A 90 13.52 -13.35 26.28
N LEU A 91 14.59 -13.64 25.54
CA LEU A 91 15.96 -13.48 26.01
C LEU A 91 16.25 -12.01 26.34
N SER A 92 15.81 -11.07 25.49
CA SER A 92 15.92 -9.63 25.73
C SER A 92 15.22 -9.21 27.02
N LEU A 93 13.94 -9.56 27.16
CA LEU A 93 13.13 -9.24 28.34
C LEU A 93 13.80 -9.74 29.62
N VAL A 94 14.24 -11.00 29.63
CA VAL A 94 14.91 -11.61 30.78
C VAL A 94 16.24 -10.95 31.08
N LEU A 95 17.03 -10.58 30.07
CA LEU A 95 18.32 -9.91 30.25
C LEU A 95 18.14 -8.51 30.85
N VAL A 96 17.17 -7.73 30.35
CA VAL A 96 16.85 -6.39 30.91
C VAL A 96 16.38 -6.52 32.35
N ALA A 97 15.38 -7.37 32.61
CA ALA A 97 14.84 -7.58 33.95
C ALA A 97 15.93 -8.04 34.93
N THR A 98 16.76 -8.99 34.51
CA THR A 98 17.87 -9.50 35.31
C THR A 98 18.90 -8.40 35.58
N LEU A 99 19.33 -7.65 34.57
CA LEU A 99 20.34 -6.60 34.71
C LEU A 99 19.90 -5.55 35.74
N VAL A 100 18.67 -5.05 35.59
CA VAL A 100 18.09 -4.06 36.50
C VAL A 100 17.93 -4.66 37.90
N ALA A 101 17.40 -5.88 38.00
CA ALA A 101 17.25 -6.57 39.28
C ALA A 101 18.59 -6.76 40.00
N ILE A 102 19.69 -7.08 39.31
CA ILE A 102 21.03 -7.22 39.90
C ILE A 102 21.57 -5.86 40.37
N VAL A 103 21.42 -4.83 39.54
CA VAL A 103 21.85 -3.45 39.85
C VAL A 103 21.16 -2.94 41.12
N LEU A 104 19.92 -3.35 41.40
CA LEU A 104 19.22 -3.03 42.63
C LEU A 104 19.54 -4.01 43.78
N SER A 105 19.59 -5.31 43.48
CA SER A 105 19.74 -6.37 44.48
C SER A 105 21.08 -6.32 45.21
N VAL A 106 22.17 -6.14 44.46
CA VAL A 106 23.53 -6.22 45.02
C VAL A 106 23.79 -5.05 45.98
N PRO A 107 23.53 -3.78 45.63
CA PRO A 107 23.65 -2.66 46.57
C PRO A 107 22.75 -2.80 47.81
N LEU A 108 21.48 -3.19 47.63
CA LEU A 108 20.56 -3.40 48.75
C LEU A 108 21.04 -4.53 49.68
N GLY A 109 21.54 -5.63 49.12
CA GLY A 109 22.11 -6.74 49.89
C GLY A 109 23.39 -6.36 50.63
N ILE A 110 24.26 -5.56 50.03
CA ILE A 110 25.44 -4.97 50.70
C ILE A 110 24.99 -4.08 51.86
N TRP A 111 23.97 -3.25 51.66
CA TRP A 111 23.47 -2.35 52.70
C TRP A 111 22.85 -3.12 53.88
N ALA A 112 22.06 -4.16 53.58
CA ALA A 112 21.49 -5.08 54.57
C ALA A 112 22.57 -5.86 55.34
N ALA A 113 23.65 -6.28 54.68
CA ALA A 113 24.77 -6.97 55.34
C ALA A 113 25.46 -6.07 56.38
N ARG A 114 25.57 -4.77 56.08
CA ARG A 114 26.26 -3.80 56.93
C ARG A 114 25.40 -3.22 58.04
N SER A 115 24.07 -3.20 57.90
CA SER A 115 23.16 -2.65 58.91
C SER A 115 22.08 -3.66 59.32
N ARG A 116 22.09 -4.03 60.61
CA ARG A 116 21.06 -4.91 61.18
C ARG A 116 19.66 -4.31 61.08
N THR A 117 19.54 -2.99 61.22
CA THR A 117 18.27 -2.27 61.08
C THR A 117 17.75 -2.34 59.65
N VAL A 118 18.61 -2.11 58.66
CA VAL A 118 18.23 -2.19 57.25
C VAL A 118 17.81 -3.62 56.89
N SER A 119 18.55 -4.63 57.34
CA SER A 119 18.17 -6.04 57.17
C SER A 119 16.81 -6.35 57.80
N ALA A 120 16.54 -5.86 59.01
CA ALA A 120 15.27 -6.09 59.69
C ALA A 120 14.08 -5.44 58.97
N VAL A 121 14.26 -4.29 58.33
CA VAL A 121 13.21 -3.59 57.55
C VAL A 121 13.02 -4.20 56.17
N LEU A 122 14.12 -4.56 55.49
CA LEU A 122 14.05 -5.13 54.14
C LEU A 122 13.45 -6.54 54.14
N ARG A 123 13.70 -7.37 55.16
CA ARG A 123 13.20 -8.76 55.19
C ARG A 123 11.68 -8.88 54.95
N PRO A 124 10.80 -8.21 55.72
CA PRO A 124 9.36 -8.24 55.46
C PRO A 124 8.97 -7.74 54.06
N ALA A 125 9.64 -6.70 53.55
CA ALA A 125 9.38 -6.19 52.21
C ALA A 125 9.75 -7.23 51.13
N LEU A 126 10.89 -7.89 51.28
CA LEU A 126 11.32 -8.96 50.37
C LEU A 126 10.43 -10.20 50.50
N ASP A 127 9.94 -10.53 51.70
CA ASP A 127 8.96 -11.59 51.90
C ASP A 127 7.65 -11.29 51.17
N PHE A 128 7.14 -10.06 51.31
CA PHE A 128 5.96 -9.60 50.58
C PHE A 128 6.18 -9.67 49.05
N MET A 129 7.31 -9.13 48.59
CA MET A 129 7.73 -9.15 47.18
C MET A 129 7.72 -10.57 46.58
N GLN A 130 8.23 -11.54 47.34
CA GLN A 130 8.40 -12.92 46.86
C GLN A 130 7.14 -13.79 47.03
N THR A 131 6.27 -13.49 47.99
CA THR A 131 5.12 -14.35 48.34
C THR A 131 3.80 -13.90 47.73
N MET A 132 3.68 -12.63 47.33
CA MET A 132 2.51 -12.17 46.59
C MET A 132 2.48 -12.85 45.21
N PRO A 133 1.30 -13.33 44.74
CA PRO A 133 1.19 -13.95 43.43
C PRO A 133 1.62 -13.00 42.31
N GLY A 134 2.37 -13.51 41.34
CA GLY A 134 2.92 -12.74 40.21
C GLY A 134 1.89 -11.87 39.49
N MET A 135 0.71 -12.42 39.23
CA MET A 135 -0.39 -11.73 38.54
C MET A 135 -0.90 -10.49 39.28
N VAL A 136 -0.74 -10.43 40.61
CA VAL A 136 -1.12 -9.23 41.39
C VAL A 136 -0.18 -8.07 41.11
N TYR A 137 1.10 -8.32 40.80
CA TYR A 137 2.06 -7.26 40.41
C TYR A 137 1.76 -6.66 39.04
N LEU A 138 1.19 -7.46 38.15
CA LEU A 138 0.88 -7.01 36.80
C LEU A 138 -0.20 -5.94 36.78
N LEU A 139 -1.20 -6.03 37.67
CA LEU A 139 -2.31 -5.07 37.68
C LEU A 139 -1.83 -3.62 37.84
N PRO A 140 -1.07 -3.24 38.88
CA PRO A 140 -0.50 -1.89 38.98
C PRO A 140 0.58 -1.64 37.92
N ALA A 141 1.34 -2.66 37.50
CA ALA A 141 2.37 -2.46 36.48
C ALA A 141 1.76 -2.05 35.12
N VAL A 142 0.66 -2.67 34.71
CA VAL A 142 -0.07 -2.29 33.49
C VAL A 142 -0.68 -0.89 33.63
N ILE A 143 -1.21 -0.57 34.81
CA ILE A 143 -1.76 0.75 35.11
C ILE A 143 -0.69 1.85 35.01
N PHE A 144 0.54 1.61 35.47
CA PHE A 144 1.60 2.63 35.47
C PHE A 144 2.46 2.66 34.20
N PHE A 145 2.70 1.50 33.58
CA PHE A 145 3.66 1.36 32.48
C PHE A 145 3.02 1.00 31.14
N GLY A 146 1.70 0.77 31.15
CA GLY A 146 0.94 0.29 30.00
C GLY A 146 1.14 -1.21 29.75
N LEU A 147 0.70 -1.69 28.60
CA LEU A 147 0.88 -3.05 28.09
C LEU A 147 2.26 -3.23 27.43
N GLY A 148 2.60 -4.49 27.16
CA GLY A 148 3.83 -4.85 26.47
C GLY A 148 4.95 -5.32 27.40
N ALA A 149 6.20 -5.17 26.96
CA ALA A 149 7.37 -5.69 27.68
C ALA A 149 7.61 -4.98 29.03
N ALA A 150 7.34 -3.67 29.14
CA ALA A 150 7.63 -2.87 30.33
C ALA A 150 6.97 -3.38 31.63
N PRO A 151 5.63 -3.58 31.70
CA PRO A 151 4.99 -4.13 32.91
C PRO A 151 5.52 -5.53 33.24
N GLY A 152 5.77 -6.36 32.23
CA GLY A 152 6.36 -7.69 32.38
C GLY A 152 7.76 -7.65 32.99
N ILE A 153 8.63 -6.76 32.50
CA ILE A 153 9.98 -6.53 33.02
C ILE A 153 9.93 -6.04 34.46
N VAL A 154 9.06 -5.05 34.76
CA VAL A 154 8.95 -4.51 36.13
C VAL A 154 8.43 -5.54 37.11
N ALA A 155 7.37 -6.27 36.76
CA ALA A 155 6.85 -7.36 37.60
C ALA A 155 7.92 -8.44 37.82
N THR A 156 8.68 -8.77 36.77
CA THR A 156 9.80 -9.71 36.85
C THR A 156 10.92 -9.21 37.76
N ILE A 157 11.28 -7.93 37.70
CA ILE A 157 12.27 -7.31 38.60
C ILE A 157 11.81 -7.44 40.06
N ILE A 158 10.57 -7.07 40.36
CA ILE A 158 10.01 -7.12 41.72
C ILE A 158 10.03 -8.56 42.25
N PHE A 159 9.61 -9.52 41.42
CA PHE A 159 9.53 -10.93 41.81
C PHE A 159 10.91 -11.60 41.95
N ALA A 160 11.86 -11.27 41.07
CA ALA A 160 13.16 -11.93 41.01
C ALA A 160 14.24 -11.29 41.91
N MET A 161 14.07 -10.04 42.34
CA MET A 161 15.03 -9.32 43.20
C MET A 161 15.29 -9.96 44.60
N PRO A 162 14.29 -10.51 45.31
CA PRO A 162 14.47 -11.03 46.67
C PRO A 162 15.64 -12.02 46.88
N PRO A 163 15.80 -13.09 46.09
CA PRO A 163 16.95 -13.99 46.24
C PRO A 163 18.28 -13.29 45.96
N GLY A 164 18.34 -12.34 45.03
CA GLY A 164 19.56 -11.56 44.75
C GLY A 164 20.02 -10.75 45.98
N VAL A 165 19.09 -10.05 46.65
CA VAL A 165 19.36 -9.28 47.87
C VAL A 165 19.80 -10.21 49.00
N ARG A 166 19.08 -11.32 49.22
CA ARG A 166 19.34 -12.28 50.31
C ARG A 166 20.67 -12.97 50.17
N MET A 167 20.99 -13.47 48.97
CA MET A 167 22.25 -14.17 48.72
C MET A 167 23.45 -13.22 48.77
N THR A 168 23.26 -11.95 48.40
CA THR A 168 24.30 -10.92 48.58
C THR A 168 24.52 -10.61 50.05
N GLU A 169 23.43 -10.41 50.83
CA GLU A 169 23.52 -10.20 52.27
C GLU A 169 24.24 -11.38 52.96
N LEU A 170 23.79 -12.59 52.65
CA LEU A 170 24.34 -13.83 53.21
C LEU A 170 25.82 -14.01 52.85
N GLY A 171 26.17 -13.83 51.58
CA GLY A 171 27.54 -13.98 51.10
C GLY A 171 28.52 -13.08 51.83
N ILE A 172 28.16 -11.81 52.06
CA ILE A 172 29.01 -10.85 52.77
C ILE A 172 29.11 -11.19 54.26
N ARG A 173 28.00 -11.61 54.89
CA ARG A 173 27.98 -12.00 56.31
C ARG A 173 28.72 -13.31 56.59
N GLN A 174 28.82 -14.21 55.61
CA GLN A 174 29.52 -15.49 55.72
C GLN A 174 31.03 -15.40 55.49
N VAL A 175 31.56 -14.25 55.07
CA VAL A 175 33.00 -14.05 54.95
C VAL A 175 33.64 -14.21 56.34
N ASP A 176 34.70 -15.01 56.41
CA ASP A 176 35.43 -15.29 57.64
C ASP A 176 35.85 -13.98 58.32
N LYS A 177 35.45 -13.84 59.59
CA LYS A 177 35.71 -12.65 60.40
C LYS A 177 37.21 -12.45 60.63
N GLU A 178 38.00 -13.53 60.72
CA GLU A 178 39.45 -13.43 60.90
C GLU A 178 40.12 -12.76 59.70
N LEU A 179 39.63 -13.01 58.48
CA LEU A 179 40.15 -12.37 57.26
C LEU A 179 39.80 -10.87 57.21
N VAL A 180 38.65 -10.49 57.77
CA VAL A 180 38.21 -9.09 57.87
C VAL A 180 39.05 -8.34 58.92
N GLU A 181 39.24 -8.93 60.10
CA GLU A 181 40.07 -8.37 61.18
C GLU A 181 41.54 -8.26 60.76
N ALA A 182 42.06 -9.24 60.02
CA ALA A 182 43.40 -9.17 59.44
C ALA A 182 43.52 -7.99 58.45
N ALA A 183 42.55 -7.81 57.55
CA ALA A 183 42.56 -6.69 56.61
C ALA A 183 42.50 -5.33 57.33
N GLU A 184 41.69 -5.20 58.38
CA GLU A 184 41.61 -4.00 59.22
C GLU A 184 42.92 -3.72 59.96
N ALA A 185 43.59 -4.76 60.47
CA ALA A 185 44.90 -4.65 61.12
C ALA A 185 46.00 -4.15 60.18
N PHE A 186 45.91 -4.42 58.87
CA PHE A 186 46.78 -3.85 57.84
C PHE A 186 46.37 -2.43 57.38
N GLY A 187 45.42 -1.79 58.08
CA GLY A 187 45.02 -0.40 57.82
C GLY A 187 44.10 -0.23 56.61
N THR A 188 43.42 -1.28 56.14
CA THR A 188 42.45 -1.14 55.04
C THR A 188 41.18 -0.42 55.52
N THR A 189 40.71 0.55 54.73
CA THR A 189 39.46 1.26 55.02
C THR A 189 38.26 0.33 54.81
N PRO A 190 37.12 0.54 55.50
CA PRO A 190 35.92 -0.32 55.34
C PRO A 190 35.44 -0.47 53.89
N ARG A 191 35.60 0.57 53.07
CA ARG A 191 35.31 0.52 51.62
C ARG A 191 36.27 -0.44 50.90
N ASN A 192 37.55 -0.40 51.22
CA ASN A 192 38.55 -1.28 50.63
C ASN A 192 38.45 -2.72 51.16
N THR A 193 38.10 -2.91 52.43
CA THR A 193 37.79 -4.23 53.01
C THR A 193 36.61 -4.87 52.29
N LEU A 194 35.53 -4.10 52.05
CA LEU A 194 34.39 -4.57 51.27
C LEU A 194 34.78 -4.93 49.83
N LEU A 195 35.43 -4.02 49.11
CA LEU A 195 35.74 -4.19 47.69
C LEU A 195 36.83 -5.23 47.40
N ARG A 196 37.84 -5.36 48.28
CA ARG A 196 39.03 -6.19 48.03
C ARG A 196 39.04 -7.51 48.80
N VAL A 197 38.24 -7.66 49.86
CA VAL A 197 38.22 -8.86 50.69
C VAL A 197 36.83 -9.50 50.68
N GLN A 198 35.80 -8.79 51.12
CA GLN A 198 34.47 -9.39 51.28
C GLN A 198 33.78 -9.71 49.96
N LEU A 199 33.70 -8.76 49.02
CA LEU A 199 33.03 -8.99 47.72
C LEU A 199 33.68 -10.12 46.90
N PRO A 200 35.02 -10.20 46.76
CA PRO A 200 35.65 -11.32 46.05
C PRO A 200 35.39 -12.69 46.68
N LEU A 201 35.30 -12.77 48.01
CA LEU A 201 35.02 -14.02 48.74
C LEU A 201 33.53 -14.38 48.74
N ALA A 202 32.65 -13.37 48.78
CA ALA A 202 31.20 -13.52 48.69
C ALA A 202 30.70 -13.80 47.27
N LEU A 203 31.55 -13.62 46.25
CA LEU A 203 31.16 -13.65 44.84
C LEU A 203 30.48 -14.97 44.43
N SER A 204 30.88 -16.12 44.98
CA SER A 204 30.20 -17.39 44.68
C SER A 204 28.74 -17.39 45.14
N THR A 205 28.46 -16.84 46.32
CA THR A 205 27.10 -16.73 46.87
C THR A 205 26.31 -15.66 46.11
N ILE A 206 26.93 -14.51 45.80
CA ILE A 206 26.30 -13.46 44.98
C ILE A 206 25.92 -14.00 43.60
N MET A 207 26.82 -14.74 42.93
CA MET A 207 26.56 -15.36 41.63
C MET A 207 25.48 -16.44 41.69
N ALA A 208 25.35 -17.17 42.81
CA ALA A 208 24.22 -18.05 43.03
C ALA A 208 22.90 -17.26 43.15
N GLY A 209 22.92 -16.09 43.80
CA GLY A 209 21.80 -15.15 43.81
C GLY A 209 21.45 -14.64 42.41
N VAL A 210 22.44 -14.23 41.62
CA VAL A 210 22.26 -13.82 40.21
C VAL A 210 21.61 -14.94 39.39
N ASN A 211 22.05 -16.18 39.56
CA ASN A 211 21.44 -17.32 38.87
C ASN A 211 19.96 -17.49 39.27
N GLN A 212 19.61 -17.31 40.55
CA GLN A 212 18.22 -17.37 41.00
C GLN A 212 17.38 -16.22 40.44
N VAL A 213 17.94 -15.01 40.32
CA VAL A 213 17.27 -13.88 39.66
C VAL A 213 16.93 -14.24 38.21
N ILE A 214 17.90 -14.80 37.46
CA ILE A 214 17.69 -15.22 36.06
C ILE A 214 16.61 -16.31 35.97
N MET A 215 16.71 -17.35 36.81
CA MET A 215 15.79 -18.49 36.77
C MET A 215 14.36 -18.10 37.13
N LEU A 216 14.17 -17.25 38.15
CA LEU A 216 12.86 -16.70 38.47
C LEU A 216 12.38 -15.74 37.38
N GLY A 217 13.31 -15.02 36.75
CA GLY A 217 13.03 -14.17 35.60
C GLY A 217 12.36 -14.94 34.47
N LEU A 218 12.96 -16.04 34.05
CA LEU A 218 12.43 -16.94 33.03
C LEU A 218 11.07 -17.55 33.40
N SER A 219 10.85 -17.86 34.68
CA SER A 219 9.56 -18.39 35.15
C SER A 219 8.42 -17.36 35.05
N MET A 220 8.75 -16.07 35.10
CA MET A 220 7.79 -14.97 35.04
C MET A 220 7.43 -14.57 33.60
N VAL A 221 8.16 -15.09 32.60
CA VAL A 221 7.97 -14.73 31.18
C VAL A 221 6.56 -15.08 30.67
N VAL A 222 5.99 -16.22 31.07
CA VAL A 222 4.62 -16.59 30.66
C VAL A 222 3.60 -15.59 31.19
N ILE A 223 3.77 -15.16 32.45
CA ILE A 223 2.90 -14.17 33.07
C ILE A 223 3.06 -12.80 32.39
N ALA A 224 4.28 -12.42 32.01
CA ALA A 224 4.52 -11.22 31.20
C ALA A 224 3.83 -11.30 29.83
N GLY A 225 3.81 -12.47 29.19
CA GLY A 225 3.12 -12.72 27.93
C GLY A 225 1.61 -12.43 28.00
N MET A 226 0.98 -12.70 29.14
CA MET A 226 -0.46 -12.44 29.36
C MET A 226 -0.83 -10.95 29.32
N VAL A 227 0.14 -10.05 29.49
CA VAL A 227 -0.07 -8.59 29.42
C VAL A 227 0.56 -7.97 28.17
N GLY A 228 0.79 -8.79 27.14
CA GLY A 228 1.28 -8.38 25.83
C GLY A 228 2.79 -8.28 25.69
N ALA A 229 3.58 -8.80 26.63
CA ALA A 229 5.02 -8.91 26.39
C ALA A 229 5.26 -9.96 25.29
N ALA A 230 5.91 -9.55 24.19
CA ALA A 230 6.25 -10.43 23.09
C ALA A 230 7.22 -11.55 23.54
N GLY A 231 7.21 -12.66 22.79
CA GLY A 231 8.13 -13.78 22.96
C GLY A 231 7.46 -15.08 23.38
N LEU A 232 8.27 -16.09 23.67
CA LEU A 232 7.84 -17.44 24.08
C LEU A 232 6.82 -17.46 25.23
N GLY A 233 6.79 -16.43 26.08
CA GLY A 233 5.78 -16.28 27.11
C GLY A 233 4.37 -16.14 26.55
N SER A 234 4.21 -15.30 25.52
CA SER A 234 2.94 -15.16 24.81
C SER A 234 2.62 -16.42 24.02
N SER A 235 3.58 -17.06 23.34
CA SER A 235 3.32 -18.30 22.58
C SER A 235 2.95 -19.49 23.49
N VAL A 236 3.51 -19.58 24.70
CA VAL A 236 3.04 -20.56 25.71
C VAL A 236 1.62 -20.23 26.17
N TYR A 237 1.35 -18.96 26.45
CA TYR A 237 0.02 -18.53 26.90
C TYR A 237 -1.05 -18.79 25.83
N GLU A 238 -0.73 -18.48 24.58
CA GLU A 238 -1.54 -18.77 23.40
C GLU A 238 -1.77 -20.28 23.24
N GLY A 239 -0.71 -21.09 23.31
CA GLY A 239 -0.83 -22.54 23.24
C GLY A 239 -1.71 -23.15 24.34
N ILE A 240 -1.69 -22.58 25.55
CA ILE A 240 -2.61 -22.96 26.63
C ILE A 240 -4.04 -22.50 26.32
N SER A 241 -4.19 -21.25 25.90
CA SER A 241 -5.49 -20.61 25.68
C SER A 241 -6.26 -21.26 24.54
N GLN A 242 -5.58 -21.71 23.48
CA GLN A 242 -6.17 -22.34 22.29
C GLN A 242 -6.12 -23.89 22.32
N LEU A 243 -5.70 -24.48 23.45
CA LEU A 243 -5.35 -25.90 23.57
C LEU A 243 -4.41 -26.42 22.45
N ASN A 244 -3.52 -25.57 21.94
CA ASN A 244 -2.48 -25.98 21.02
C ASN A 244 -1.32 -26.59 21.82
N ILE A 245 -1.45 -27.89 22.11
CA ILE A 245 -0.44 -28.64 22.86
C ILE A 245 0.91 -28.61 22.14
N GLY A 246 0.92 -28.60 20.79
CA GLY A 246 2.14 -28.50 19.99
C GLY A 246 2.88 -27.20 20.27
N LEU A 247 2.27 -26.06 19.93
CA LEU A 247 2.86 -24.73 20.15
C LEU A 247 3.25 -24.50 21.61
N GLY A 248 2.36 -24.83 22.56
CA GLY A 248 2.64 -24.65 23.99
C GLY A 248 3.83 -25.50 24.46
N PHE A 249 4.01 -26.71 23.91
CA PHE A 249 5.15 -27.56 24.23
C PHE A 249 6.44 -27.10 23.54
N GLU A 250 6.38 -26.70 22.26
CA GLU A 250 7.53 -26.17 21.51
C GLU A 250 8.06 -24.88 22.13
N ALA A 251 7.16 -23.95 22.48
CA ALA A 251 7.51 -22.73 23.18
C ALA A 251 8.06 -23.02 24.59
N GLY A 252 7.44 -23.96 25.32
CA GLY A 252 7.94 -24.42 26.62
C GLY A 252 9.34 -25.04 26.56
N VAL A 253 9.61 -25.89 25.56
CA VAL A 253 10.94 -26.47 25.31
C VAL A 253 11.94 -25.38 24.97
N SER A 254 11.54 -24.39 24.17
CA SER A 254 12.38 -23.24 23.83
C SER A 254 12.76 -22.41 25.07
N ILE A 255 11.82 -22.16 25.99
CA ILE A 255 12.10 -21.51 27.28
C ILE A 255 13.10 -22.35 28.09
N VAL A 256 12.94 -23.68 28.12
CA VAL A 256 13.88 -24.57 28.82
C VAL A 256 15.27 -24.54 28.19
N ILE A 257 15.38 -24.46 26.86
CA ILE A 257 16.67 -24.33 26.17
C ILE A 257 17.35 -23.01 26.57
N LEU A 258 16.63 -21.89 26.56
CA LEU A 258 17.14 -20.60 27.05
C LEU A 258 17.55 -20.66 28.51
N ALA A 259 16.74 -21.29 29.37
CA ALA A 259 17.02 -21.44 30.79
C ALA A 259 18.28 -22.27 31.05
N ILE A 260 18.43 -23.41 30.37
CA ILE A 260 19.63 -24.24 30.46
C ILE A 260 20.84 -23.46 29.93
N TYR A 261 20.71 -22.76 28.81
CA TYR A 261 21.81 -21.98 28.26
C TYR A 261 22.29 -20.92 29.27
N LEU A 262 21.37 -20.08 29.76
CA LEU A 262 21.67 -19.02 30.73
C LEU A 262 22.21 -19.54 32.06
N ASP A 263 21.65 -20.64 32.61
CA ASP A 263 22.17 -21.29 33.82
C ASP A 263 23.62 -21.74 33.62
N ARG A 264 23.91 -22.37 32.49
CA ARG A 264 25.23 -22.93 32.19
C ARG A 264 26.27 -21.85 31.95
N LEU A 265 25.90 -20.76 31.26
CA LEU A 265 26.78 -19.60 31.06
C LEU A 265 27.07 -18.90 32.39
N THR A 266 26.05 -18.59 33.17
CA THR A 266 26.17 -17.87 34.46
C THR A 266 26.98 -18.67 35.47
N SER A 267 26.70 -19.96 35.59
CA SER A 267 27.49 -20.88 36.41
C SER A 267 28.93 -21.00 35.93
N GLY A 268 29.16 -21.05 34.61
CA GLY A 268 30.49 -21.07 34.01
C GLY A 268 31.31 -19.83 34.36
N LEU A 269 30.71 -18.64 34.23
CA LEU A 269 31.31 -17.36 34.60
C LEU A 269 31.62 -17.30 36.11
N GLY A 270 30.67 -17.68 36.97
CA GLY A 270 30.87 -17.68 38.42
C GLY A 270 32.07 -18.53 38.87
N GLN A 271 32.31 -19.68 38.23
CA GLN A 271 33.47 -20.52 38.52
C GLN A 271 34.80 -19.91 38.02
N GLN A 272 34.78 -19.13 36.93
CA GLN A 272 35.98 -18.50 36.37
C GLN A 272 36.37 -17.22 37.12
N VAL A 273 35.40 -16.42 37.55
CA VAL A 273 35.66 -15.13 38.21
C VAL A 273 36.01 -15.34 39.69
N SER A 274 35.37 -16.28 40.38
CA SER A 274 35.62 -16.51 41.82
C SER A 274 37.00 -17.15 42.09
N PRO A 275 37.77 -16.64 43.09
CA PRO A 275 39.06 -17.23 43.48
C PRO A 275 38.94 -18.70 43.92
N VAL A 276 37.84 -19.05 44.59
CA VAL A 276 37.53 -20.40 45.05
C VAL A 276 37.17 -21.31 43.87
N GLY A 277 36.40 -20.81 42.89
CA GLY A 277 36.05 -21.53 41.67
C GLY A 277 37.26 -21.82 40.78
N ARG A 278 38.19 -20.86 40.64
CA ARG A 278 39.46 -21.07 39.91
C ARG A 278 40.29 -22.20 40.51
N ARG A 279 40.38 -22.27 41.84
CA ARG A 279 41.06 -23.37 42.55
C ARG A 279 40.34 -24.71 42.35
N ALA A 280 39.01 -24.74 42.39
CA ALA A 280 38.22 -25.94 42.13
C ALA A 280 38.41 -26.45 40.69
N ILE A 281 38.40 -25.56 39.68
CA ILE A 281 38.68 -25.90 38.27
C ILE A 281 40.11 -26.44 38.12
N ALA A 282 41.10 -25.82 38.76
CA ALA A 282 42.49 -26.28 38.72
C ALA A 282 42.64 -27.69 39.31
N LYS A 283 41.95 -27.97 40.43
CA LYS A 283 41.93 -29.29 41.07
C LYS A 283 41.21 -30.33 40.21
N ALA A 284 40.06 -29.99 39.63
CA ALA A 284 39.30 -30.84 38.72
C ALA A 284 40.10 -31.21 37.45
N ARG A 285 40.86 -30.26 36.90
CA ARG A 285 41.78 -30.49 35.76
C ARG A 285 42.93 -31.42 36.11
N ALA A 286 43.48 -31.31 37.32
CA ALA A 286 44.53 -32.22 37.79
C ALA A 286 44.02 -33.67 37.95
N SER A 287 42.74 -33.86 38.32
CA SER A 287 42.10 -35.18 38.45
C SER A 287 41.57 -35.79 37.13
N ALA A 288 41.38 -34.99 36.07
CA ALA A 288 40.84 -35.45 34.78
C ALA A 288 41.90 -35.96 33.79
N ALA A 289 43.13 -36.21 34.25
CA ALA A 289 44.32 -36.52 33.44
C ALA A 289 44.26 -37.86 32.64
N GLY A 290 43.10 -38.56 32.59
CA GLY A 290 42.90 -39.81 31.82
C GLY A 290 41.81 -39.78 30.74
N GLY A 291 41.09 -38.67 30.54
CA GLY A 291 40.00 -38.55 29.53
C GLY A 291 40.46 -38.02 28.16
N LYS A 292 39.70 -38.29 27.08
CA LYS A 292 39.96 -37.76 25.72
C LYS A 292 40.09 -36.22 25.76
N LYS A 293 41.31 -35.70 25.57
CA LYS A 293 41.71 -34.27 25.65
C LYS A 293 40.81 -33.30 24.86
N ILE A 294 40.17 -33.75 23.78
CA ILE A 294 39.38 -32.91 22.87
C ILE A 294 38.07 -32.39 23.50
N TRP A 295 37.44 -33.17 24.39
CA TRP A 295 36.14 -32.81 25.00
C TRP A 295 36.26 -31.78 26.14
N SER A 296 37.46 -31.66 26.72
CA SER A 296 37.77 -30.71 27.79
C SER A 296 38.56 -29.48 27.30
N TYR A 297 38.82 -29.40 25.98
CA TYR A 297 39.53 -28.29 25.37
C TYR A 297 38.70 -27.02 25.44
N ARG A 298 39.33 -25.94 25.94
CA ARG A 298 38.78 -24.59 25.97
C ARG A 298 39.73 -23.67 25.21
N PRO A 299 39.27 -22.95 24.18
CA PRO A 299 40.10 -21.96 23.50
C PRO A 299 40.57 -20.89 24.51
N GLN A 300 41.78 -20.36 24.30
CA GLN A 300 42.25 -19.21 25.08
C GLN A 300 41.30 -18.03 24.84
N THR A 301 41.15 -17.15 25.83
CA THR A 301 40.28 -15.95 25.76
C THR A 301 40.47 -15.16 24.47
N ALA A 302 41.70 -14.97 24.02
CA ALA A 302 42.01 -14.29 22.76
C ALA A 302 41.43 -15.01 21.53
N VAL A 303 41.50 -16.35 21.48
CA VAL A 303 41.00 -17.16 20.36
C VAL A 303 39.47 -17.21 20.34
N ALA A 304 38.83 -17.30 21.51
CA ALA A 304 37.37 -17.24 21.62
C ALA A 304 36.82 -15.85 21.25
N MET A 305 37.49 -14.78 21.70
CA MET A 305 37.16 -13.40 21.34
C MET A 305 37.32 -13.16 19.84
N VAL A 306 38.39 -13.67 19.21
CA VAL A 306 38.56 -13.61 17.75
C VAL A 306 37.45 -14.37 17.04
N GLY A 307 37.03 -15.54 17.52
CA GLY A 307 35.89 -16.27 16.94
C GLY A 307 34.58 -15.48 16.98
N VAL A 308 34.26 -14.86 18.12
CA VAL A 308 33.07 -14.01 18.27
C VAL A 308 33.16 -12.76 17.40
N VAL A 309 34.32 -12.09 17.36
CA VAL A 309 34.56 -10.90 16.55
C VAL A 309 34.52 -11.20 15.06
N VAL A 310 35.08 -12.33 14.60
CA VAL A 310 35.02 -12.75 13.20
C VAL A 310 33.58 -13.04 12.78
N LEU A 311 32.80 -13.75 13.60
CA LEU A 311 31.38 -14.00 13.32
C LEU A 311 30.55 -12.70 13.33
N ALA A 312 30.87 -11.76 14.24
CA ALA A 312 30.22 -10.44 14.30
C ALA A 312 30.62 -9.53 13.12
N LEU A 313 31.86 -9.61 12.62
CA LEU A 313 32.31 -8.88 11.44
C LEU A 313 31.74 -9.45 10.15
N ILE A 314 31.51 -10.77 10.09
CA ILE A 314 30.77 -11.41 8.99
C ILE A 314 29.31 -10.94 9.00
N ALA A 315 28.68 -10.85 10.19
CA ALA A 315 27.34 -10.29 10.35
C ALA A 315 27.28 -8.81 9.91
N GLY A 316 28.22 -7.98 10.36
CA GLY A 316 28.29 -6.56 9.98
C GLY A 316 28.66 -6.33 8.51
N GLY A 317 29.42 -7.25 7.90
CA GLY A 317 29.78 -7.20 6.48
C GLY A 317 28.65 -7.64 5.55
N MET A 318 27.79 -8.57 5.98
CA MET A 318 26.58 -8.95 5.25
C MET A 318 25.46 -7.90 5.41
N GLY A 319 25.32 -7.28 6.59
CA GLY A 319 24.36 -6.19 6.81
C GLY A 319 24.70 -4.87 6.08
N ALA A 320 25.97 -4.65 5.72
CA ALA A 320 26.39 -3.48 4.93
C ALA A 320 26.37 -3.73 3.40
N LEU A 321 26.15 -4.98 2.97
CA LEU A 321 26.05 -5.39 1.56
C LEU A 321 24.62 -5.83 1.17
N GLY A 322 23.70 -5.91 2.14
CA GLY A 322 22.27 -6.00 1.88
C GLY A 322 21.75 -4.61 1.56
N SER A 323 21.46 -4.37 0.29
CA SER A 323 20.65 -3.25 -0.17
C SER A 323 19.37 -3.16 0.64
N SER A 324 19.26 -2.14 1.49
CA SER A 324 17.98 -1.65 1.98
C SER A 324 17.35 -0.82 0.87
N ASP A 325 16.84 -1.49 -0.16
CA ASP A 325 15.89 -0.92 -1.10
C ASP A 325 14.51 -1.44 -0.71
N ASN A 326 13.71 -0.54 -0.15
CA ASN A 326 12.25 -0.57 -0.16
C ASN A 326 11.76 0.79 0.33
N GLU A 327 11.98 1.83 -0.48
CA GLU A 327 11.02 2.94 -0.50
C GLU A 327 9.84 2.46 -1.33
N ALA A 328 8.76 2.10 -0.62
CA ALA A 328 7.51 1.70 -1.22
C ALA A 328 6.98 2.84 -2.11
N GLN A 329 6.90 2.55 -3.41
CA GLN A 329 6.22 3.38 -4.38
C GLN A 329 4.72 3.40 -4.03
N ALA A 330 4.13 4.60 -3.97
CA ALA A 330 2.72 4.78 -3.59
C ALA A 330 1.80 4.14 -4.64
N ASP A 331 1.30 2.96 -4.29
CA ASP A 331 0.25 2.21 -4.98
C ASP A 331 -1.13 2.77 -4.57
N SER A 332 -2.05 2.91 -5.52
CA SER A 332 -3.41 3.42 -5.29
C SER A 332 -4.27 2.51 -4.41
N GLY A 333 -3.88 1.23 -4.26
CA GLY A 333 -4.46 0.29 -3.28
C GLY A 333 -3.85 0.39 -1.88
N ASN A 334 -2.72 1.09 -1.73
CA ASN A 334 -1.96 1.21 -0.49
C ASN A 334 -2.38 2.44 0.32
N VAL A 335 -3.59 2.37 0.88
CA VAL A 335 -4.12 3.35 1.85
C VAL A 335 -3.22 3.49 3.07
N GLY A 336 -2.64 2.38 3.51
CA GLY A 336 -1.91 2.32 4.76
C GLY A 336 -0.55 2.99 4.72
N GLN A 337 0.09 3.08 3.56
CA GLN A 337 1.44 3.64 3.38
C GLN A 337 2.46 3.05 4.37
N GLY A 338 2.29 1.78 4.74
CA GLY A 338 3.12 1.11 5.75
C GLY A 338 2.88 1.57 7.19
N ARG A 339 1.86 2.39 7.46
CA ARG A 339 1.49 2.80 8.82
C ARG A 339 1.10 1.59 9.66
N GLU A 340 1.50 1.62 10.92
CA GLU A 340 1.23 0.54 11.87
C GLU A 340 -0.16 0.67 12.50
N ILE A 341 -0.87 -0.46 12.60
CA ILE A 341 -2.12 -0.60 13.36
C ILE A 341 -1.99 -1.78 14.32
N ASN A 342 -2.27 -1.56 15.60
CA ASN A 342 -2.21 -2.58 16.65
C ASN A 342 -3.62 -3.06 17.01
N ILE A 343 -3.94 -4.32 16.68
CA ILE A 343 -5.24 -4.94 16.97
C ILE A 343 -5.08 -5.90 18.16
N GLY A 344 -5.87 -5.69 19.20
CA GLY A 344 -5.94 -6.62 20.33
C GLY A 344 -7.16 -7.52 20.21
N TYR A 345 -7.08 -8.75 20.72
CA TYR A 345 -8.22 -9.67 20.69
C TYR A 345 -8.28 -10.60 21.92
N ILE A 346 -9.50 -11.01 22.26
CA ILE A 346 -9.79 -12.07 23.22
C ILE A 346 -9.78 -13.39 22.42
N PRO A 347 -9.19 -14.50 22.93
CA PRO A 347 -9.07 -15.75 22.19
C PRO A 347 -10.39 -16.54 22.10
N TRP A 348 -11.49 -15.85 21.83
CA TRP A 348 -12.77 -16.45 21.47
C TRP A 348 -12.83 -16.64 19.96
N ASP A 349 -13.62 -17.61 19.51
CA ASP A 349 -13.62 -18.05 18.11
C ASP A 349 -13.96 -16.90 17.15
N GLU A 350 -14.98 -16.12 17.50
CA GLU A 350 -15.40 -14.94 16.75
C GLU A 350 -14.34 -13.82 16.80
N GLY A 351 -13.70 -13.62 17.95
CA GLY A 351 -12.67 -12.59 18.13
C GLY A 351 -11.37 -12.89 17.37
N ILE A 352 -11.01 -14.18 17.26
CA ILE A 352 -9.93 -14.65 16.39
C ILE A 352 -10.33 -14.43 14.93
N ALA A 353 -11.52 -14.90 14.53
CA ALA A 353 -11.99 -14.81 13.16
C ALA A 353 -12.03 -13.37 12.64
N SER A 354 -12.66 -12.46 13.39
CA SER A 354 -12.77 -11.04 13.02
C SER A 354 -11.40 -10.35 13.02
N THR A 355 -10.53 -10.65 13.97
CA THR A 355 -9.20 -10.00 14.08
C THR A 355 -8.28 -10.38 12.93
N PHE A 356 -8.18 -11.68 12.62
CA PHE A 356 -7.32 -12.14 11.52
C PHE A 356 -7.91 -11.77 10.15
N LEU A 357 -9.25 -11.67 10.03
CA LEU A 357 -9.92 -11.08 8.87
C LEU A 357 -9.52 -9.62 8.67
N TRP A 358 -9.62 -8.78 9.71
CA TRP A 358 -9.22 -7.38 9.62
C TRP A 358 -7.73 -7.20 9.39
N LYS A 359 -6.89 -8.06 9.97
CA LYS A 359 -5.45 -8.09 9.69
C LYS A 359 -5.17 -8.31 8.22
N GLU A 360 -5.75 -9.35 7.61
CA GLU A 360 -5.56 -9.63 6.18
C GLU A 360 -6.07 -8.47 5.31
N MET A 361 -7.27 -7.94 5.60
CA MET A 361 -7.83 -6.84 4.81
C MET A 361 -6.99 -5.56 4.91
N LEU A 362 -6.49 -5.21 6.09
CA LEU A 362 -5.67 -4.02 6.29
C LEU A 362 -4.26 -4.18 5.70
N GLU A 363 -3.65 -5.36 5.80
CA GLU A 363 -2.38 -5.65 5.12
C GLU A 363 -2.51 -5.56 3.60
N GLN A 364 -3.62 -6.06 3.02
CA GLN A 364 -3.93 -5.90 1.60
C GLN A 364 -4.19 -4.43 1.20
N ARG A 365 -4.59 -3.57 2.15
CA ARG A 365 -4.66 -2.11 1.96
C ARG A 365 -3.38 -1.37 2.36
N GLY A 366 -2.28 -2.11 2.55
CA GLY A 366 -0.93 -1.56 2.74
C GLY A 366 -0.62 -1.03 4.14
N PHE A 367 -1.37 -1.44 5.16
CA PHE A 367 -1.00 -1.23 6.56
C PHE A 367 -0.05 -2.32 7.05
N LYS A 368 0.77 -2.01 8.07
CA LYS A 368 1.50 -3.01 8.84
C LYS A 368 0.70 -3.33 10.09
N VAL A 369 0.14 -4.53 10.19
CA VAL A 369 -0.78 -4.87 11.27
C VAL A 369 -0.11 -5.77 12.30
N ASN A 370 -0.13 -5.35 13.57
CA ASN A 370 0.31 -6.17 14.68
C ASN A 370 -0.91 -6.66 15.46
N THR A 371 -1.09 -7.98 15.53
CA THR A 371 -2.17 -8.61 16.30
C THR A 371 -1.62 -9.24 17.57
N GLN A 372 -2.26 -9.01 18.72
CA GLN A 372 -1.81 -9.58 19.99
C GLN A 372 -3.00 -10.05 20.83
N GLN A 373 -2.88 -11.26 21.38
CA GLN A 373 -3.88 -11.84 22.29
C GLN A 373 -3.77 -11.22 23.69
N TYR A 374 -4.91 -10.88 24.29
CA TYR A 374 -5.01 -10.35 25.65
C TYR A 374 -6.19 -10.95 26.44
N GLU A 375 -6.10 -10.87 27.76
CA GLU A 375 -7.28 -10.98 28.64
C GLU A 375 -8.16 -9.73 28.54
N ALA A 376 -9.48 -9.87 28.66
CA ALA A 376 -10.45 -8.78 28.46
C ALA A 376 -10.10 -7.50 29.25
N GLY A 377 -9.77 -7.63 30.53
CA GLY A 377 -9.42 -6.48 31.37
C GLY A 377 -8.13 -5.75 30.92
N ALA A 378 -7.14 -6.49 30.40
CA ALA A 378 -5.91 -5.93 29.87
C ALA A 378 -6.17 -5.21 28.54
N LEU A 379 -6.97 -5.82 27.65
CA LEU A 379 -7.37 -5.26 26.36
C LEU A 379 -8.06 -3.90 26.50
N TYR A 380 -9.09 -3.82 27.36
CA TYR A 380 -9.80 -2.56 27.66
C TYR A 380 -8.87 -1.48 28.24
N THR A 381 -7.93 -1.89 29.11
CA THR A 381 -6.97 -0.95 29.69
C THR A 381 -5.98 -0.44 28.64
N GLY A 382 -5.52 -1.31 27.73
CA GLY A 382 -4.65 -0.96 26.60
C GLY A 382 -5.28 0.03 25.64
N MET A 383 -6.53 -0.22 25.24
CA MET A 383 -7.28 0.73 24.39
C MET A 383 -7.51 2.07 25.09
N ALA A 384 -7.86 2.05 26.39
CA ALA A 384 -8.08 3.28 27.15
C ALA A 384 -6.80 4.14 27.33
N ASN A 385 -5.63 3.49 27.30
CA ASN A 385 -4.32 4.14 27.33
C ASN A 385 -3.78 4.49 25.93
N GLY A 386 -4.46 4.07 24.86
CA GLY A 386 -4.07 4.34 23.47
C GLY A 386 -2.98 3.43 22.92
N GLU A 387 -2.69 2.30 23.57
CA GLU A 387 -1.65 1.35 23.16
C GLU A 387 -2.16 0.29 22.18
N ILE A 388 -3.46 0.03 22.21
CA ILE A 388 -4.18 -0.82 21.27
C ILE A 388 -5.11 0.10 20.48
N ASP A 389 -5.07 0.01 19.16
CA ASP A 389 -5.84 0.88 18.28
C ASP A 389 -7.31 0.50 18.31
N PHE A 390 -7.64 -0.77 18.09
CA PHE A 390 -9.00 -1.29 18.22
C PHE A 390 -9.05 -2.79 18.51
N GLU A 391 -10.23 -3.26 18.90
CA GLU A 391 -10.62 -4.65 19.00
C GLU A 391 -12.06 -4.82 18.50
N THR A 392 -12.41 -6.03 18.10
CA THR A 392 -13.68 -6.31 17.40
C THR A 392 -14.60 -7.22 18.20
N ASP A 393 -14.28 -7.59 19.44
CA ASP A 393 -14.99 -8.63 20.19
C ASP A 393 -15.57 -8.10 21.51
N SER A 394 -16.18 -6.92 21.45
CA SER A 394 -16.78 -6.29 22.61
C SER A 394 -18.28 -6.56 22.73
N TRP A 395 -18.63 -7.50 23.60
CA TRP A 395 -20.01 -7.90 23.87
C TRP A 395 -20.74 -6.91 24.79
N LEU A 396 -21.62 -6.08 24.20
CA LEU A 396 -22.35 -5.01 24.88
C LEU A 396 -23.88 -5.13 24.66
N PRO A 397 -24.71 -4.70 25.63
CA PRO A 397 -24.35 -3.98 26.85
C PRO A 397 -24.06 -4.85 28.08
N THR A 398 -24.23 -6.17 28.02
CA THR A 398 -24.36 -7.03 29.21
C THR A 398 -23.04 -7.67 29.64
N THR A 399 -22.37 -8.38 28.73
CA THR A 399 -21.17 -9.19 29.04
C THR A 399 -20.03 -8.30 29.52
N HIS A 400 -19.70 -7.24 28.78
CA HIS A 400 -18.61 -6.33 29.14
C HIS A 400 -19.09 -5.04 29.84
N GLU A 401 -20.27 -5.04 30.47
CA GLU A 401 -20.84 -3.87 31.16
C GLU A 401 -19.88 -3.23 32.18
N SER A 402 -19.18 -4.06 32.96
CA SER A 402 -18.28 -3.61 34.01
C SER A 402 -17.06 -2.87 33.47
N TYR A 403 -16.55 -3.31 32.31
CA TYR A 403 -15.44 -2.66 31.61
C TYR A 403 -15.93 -1.40 30.88
N TRP A 404 -17.10 -1.45 30.23
CA TRP A 404 -17.70 -0.30 29.55
C TRP A 404 -18.00 0.86 30.53
N LYS A 405 -18.56 0.57 31.70
CA LYS A 405 -18.78 1.57 32.76
C LYS A 405 -17.48 2.23 33.25
N LYS A 406 -16.36 1.49 33.23
CA LYS A 406 -15.08 1.96 33.74
C LYS A 406 -14.29 2.74 32.69
N TYR A 407 -14.32 2.32 31.42
CA TYR A 407 -13.43 2.81 30.37
C TYR A 407 -14.15 3.49 29.20
N GLY A 408 -15.46 3.34 29.05
CA GLY A 408 -16.22 3.80 27.87
C GLY A 408 -16.03 5.27 27.51
N ASP A 409 -15.89 6.15 28.50
CA ASP A 409 -15.62 7.58 28.28
C ASP A 409 -14.29 7.83 27.54
N LYS A 410 -13.33 6.92 27.71
CA LYS A 410 -11.99 6.95 27.10
C LYS A 410 -11.90 6.16 25.79
N LEU A 411 -12.99 5.58 25.32
CA LEU A 411 -13.04 4.76 24.11
C LEU A 411 -13.94 5.41 23.03
N GLU A 412 -13.83 4.90 21.82
CA GLU A 412 -14.75 5.13 20.71
C GLU A 412 -15.47 3.82 20.39
N ASP A 413 -16.80 3.83 20.45
CA ASP A 413 -17.62 2.72 19.95
C ASP A 413 -17.86 2.93 18.46
N MET A 414 -17.39 2.00 17.64
CA MET A 414 -17.60 2.01 16.18
C MET A 414 -18.94 1.38 15.80
N GLY A 415 -19.71 0.91 16.78
CA GLY A 415 -20.98 0.25 16.60
C GLY A 415 -20.84 -1.26 16.54
N SER A 416 -22.00 -1.91 16.63
CA SER A 416 -22.11 -3.36 16.46
C SER A 416 -21.81 -3.75 15.03
N TRP A 417 -21.06 -4.84 14.81
CA TRP A 417 -20.93 -5.48 13.50
C TRP A 417 -21.71 -6.79 13.40
N TYR A 418 -22.07 -7.39 14.54
CA TYR A 418 -22.88 -8.60 14.64
C TYR A 418 -23.85 -8.55 15.83
N GLY A 419 -25.02 -9.17 15.67
CA GLY A 419 -26.02 -9.33 16.72
C GLY A 419 -27.44 -9.46 16.16
N PRO A 420 -28.43 -9.82 16.99
CA PRO A 420 -28.32 -10.08 18.43
C PRO A 420 -27.63 -11.42 18.76
N THR A 421 -26.89 -11.46 19.87
CA THR A 421 -26.26 -12.65 20.44
C THR A 421 -27.04 -13.17 21.65
N SER A 422 -26.71 -14.37 22.13
CA SER A 422 -27.27 -14.92 23.36
C SER A 422 -26.23 -15.66 24.18
N LEU A 423 -26.32 -15.52 25.51
CA LEU A 423 -25.53 -16.27 26.50
C LEU A 423 -26.37 -17.39 27.08
N GLU A 424 -25.81 -18.58 27.19
CA GLU A 424 -26.56 -19.80 27.46
C GLU A 424 -25.82 -20.77 28.37
N ILE A 425 -26.59 -21.57 29.12
CA ILE A 425 -26.10 -22.90 29.47
C ILE A 425 -26.58 -23.86 28.38
N ALA A 426 -25.67 -24.65 27.84
CA ALA A 426 -25.96 -25.68 26.85
C ALA A 426 -25.79 -27.08 27.45
N VAL A 427 -26.65 -28.00 27.03
CA VAL A 427 -26.55 -29.43 27.33
C VAL A 427 -26.69 -30.23 26.04
N PRO A 428 -26.05 -31.40 25.89
CA PRO A 428 -26.28 -32.24 24.71
C PRO A 428 -27.76 -32.67 24.57
N SER A 429 -28.31 -32.62 23.35
CA SER A 429 -29.73 -32.89 23.06
C SER A 429 -30.19 -34.32 23.38
N TYR A 430 -29.26 -35.25 23.57
CA TYR A 430 -29.56 -36.60 24.08
C TYR A 430 -29.92 -36.60 25.58
N VAL A 431 -29.60 -35.54 26.34
CA VAL A 431 -29.95 -35.38 27.75
C VAL A 431 -31.41 -34.95 27.88
N LYS A 432 -32.33 -35.93 27.82
CA LYS A 432 -33.77 -35.65 27.87
C LYS A 432 -34.21 -35.04 29.21
N GLY A 433 -35.24 -34.17 29.12
CA GLY A 433 -35.93 -33.57 30.26
C GLY A 433 -35.29 -32.29 30.80
N ILE A 434 -34.33 -31.70 30.09
CA ILE A 434 -33.67 -30.43 30.46
C ILE A 434 -33.75 -29.50 29.25
N GLU A 435 -34.70 -28.55 29.26
CA GLU A 435 -34.90 -27.60 28.15
C GLU A 435 -34.82 -26.13 28.61
N SER A 436 -34.77 -25.90 29.92
CA SER A 436 -34.69 -24.58 30.55
C SER A 436 -33.75 -24.57 31.74
N MET A 437 -33.33 -23.36 32.14
CA MET A 437 -32.55 -23.14 33.37
C MET A 437 -33.30 -23.60 34.63
N GLU A 438 -34.63 -23.65 34.62
CA GLU A 438 -35.44 -24.16 35.73
C GLU A 438 -35.34 -25.68 35.87
N ASP A 439 -35.17 -26.39 34.76
CA ASP A 439 -35.09 -27.86 34.73
C ASP A 439 -33.78 -28.41 35.32
N LEU A 440 -32.73 -27.57 35.43
CA LEU A 440 -31.48 -27.94 36.10
C LEU A 440 -31.66 -28.14 37.61
N LYS A 441 -32.70 -27.52 38.20
CA LYS A 441 -32.92 -27.58 39.64
C LYS A 441 -33.26 -29.00 40.10
N GLY A 442 -32.55 -29.48 41.11
CA GLY A 442 -32.65 -30.86 41.59
C GLY A 442 -31.91 -31.90 40.73
N GLN A 443 -31.18 -31.48 39.69
CA GLN A 443 -30.46 -32.36 38.77
C GLN A 443 -28.94 -32.36 39.01
N ALA A 444 -28.45 -31.78 40.10
CA ALA A 444 -27.03 -31.67 40.42
C ALA A 444 -26.28 -33.02 40.27
N ASP A 445 -26.82 -34.11 40.82
CA ASP A 445 -26.19 -35.44 40.74
C ASP A 445 -25.98 -35.91 39.29
N LYS A 446 -26.94 -35.62 38.39
CA LYS A 446 -26.89 -35.97 36.96
C LYS A 446 -25.70 -35.29 36.26
N PHE A 447 -25.37 -34.07 36.67
CA PHE A 447 -24.29 -33.25 36.11
C PHE A 447 -23.06 -33.17 37.03
N LYS A 448 -22.93 -34.09 38.01
CA LYS A 448 -21.80 -34.14 38.96
C LYS A 448 -21.64 -32.85 39.79
N GLY A 449 -22.74 -32.13 40.02
CA GLY A 449 -22.82 -30.90 40.82
C GLY A 449 -22.06 -29.71 40.22
N ARG A 450 -21.83 -29.72 38.90
CA ARG A 450 -20.99 -28.70 38.24
C ARG A 450 -21.54 -28.24 36.91
N ILE A 451 -21.23 -26.98 36.62
CA ILE A 451 -21.33 -26.37 35.28
C ILE A 451 -19.91 -26.11 34.84
N VAL A 452 -19.52 -26.61 33.67
CA VAL A 452 -18.18 -26.40 33.12
C VAL A 452 -18.15 -25.03 32.46
N GLY A 453 -17.32 -24.14 33.01
CA GLY A 453 -17.22 -22.75 32.59
C GLY A 453 -16.02 -22.47 31.69
N ILE A 454 -15.94 -21.23 31.22
CA ILE A 454 -14.84 -20.67 30.41
C ILE A 454 -13.88 -19.82 31.26
N GLU A 455 -13.23 -18.82 30.67
CA GLU A 455 -12.28 -17.94 31.35
C GLU A 455 -12.93 -17.23 32.55
N PRO A 456 -12.30 -17.20 33.74
CA PRO A 456 -12.88 -16.55 34.91
C PRO A 456 -13.04 -15.03 34.76
N GLY A 457 -12.27 -14.42 33.84
CA GLY A 457 -12.34 -13.00 33.49
C GLY A 457 -13.48 -12.64 32.53
N ALA A 458 -14.10 -13.63 31.88
CA ALA A 458 -15.19 -13.44 30.92
C ALA A 458 -16.43 -12.81 31.58
N GLY A 459 -17.08 -11.90 30.86
CA GLY A 459 -18.29 -11.23 31.32
C GLY A 459 -19.43 -12.20 31.68
N GLU A 460 -19.65 -13.21 30.83
CA GLU A 460 -20.64 -14.26 31.04
C GLU A 460 -20.38 -15.00 32.37
N MET A 461 -19.12 -15.33 32.67
CA MET A 461 -18.75 -16.03 33.90
C MET A 461 -18.97 -15.17 35.14
N GLN A 462 -18.74 -13.87 35.06
CA GLN A 462 -19.07 -12.93 36.14
C GLN A 462 -20.59 -12.86 36.35
N LEU A 463 -21.36 -12.76 35.27
CA LEU A 463 -22.82 -12.68 35.30
C LEU A 463 -23.45 -13.98 35.84
N LEU A 464 -22.96 -15.13 35.38
CA LEU A 464 -23.39 -16.45 35.80
C LEU A 464 -23.27 -16.62 37.33
N LYS A 465 -22.08 -16.33 37.86
CA LYS A 465 -21.76 -16.49 39.29
C LYS A 465 -22.43 -15.45 40.16
N SER A 466 -22.52 -14.21 39.69
CA SER A 466 -22.99 -13.08 40.50
C SER A 466 -24.53 -12.99 40.55
N LYS A 467 -25.20 -13.32 39.44
CA LYS A 467 -26.63 -13.08 39.19
C LYS A 467 -27.38 -14.36 38.78
N VAL A 468 -27.07 -14.95 37.63
CA VAL A 468 -27.93 -15.96 36.96
C VAL A 468 -28.20 -17.17 37.86
N LEU A 469 -27.17 -17.79 38.44
CA LEU A 469 -27.37 -18.95 39.30
C LEU A 469 -28.24 -18.63 40.52
N LYS A 470 -28.17 -17.42 41.06
CA LYS A 470 -28.97 -17.01 42.23
C LYS A 470 -30.44 -16.81 41.86
N GLU A 471 -30.73 -16.24 40.69
CA GLU A 471 -32.11 -16.03 40.22
C GLU A 471 -32.86 -17.35 40.00
N TYR A 472 -32.14 -18.40 39.63
CA TYR A 472 -32.68 -19.76 39.51
C TYR A 472 -32.54 -20.61 40.78
N GLY A 473 -31.78 -20.14 41.77
CA GLY A 473 -31.48 -20.88 43.01
C GLY A 473 -30.57 -22.10 42.79
N LEU A 474 -29.76 -22.08 41.73
CA LEU A 474 -28.80 -23.12 41.36
C LEU A 474 -27.45 -22.95 42.07
N ASP A 475 -27.17 -21.78 42.66
CA ASP A 475 -25.92 -21.45 43.37
C ASP A 475 -25.60 -22.35 44.58
N LYS A 476 -26.61 -23.07 45.07
CA LYS A 476 -26.50 -24.03 46.18
C LYS A 476 -26.29 -25.48 45.72
N GLU A 477 -26.57 -25.76 44.46
CA GLU A 477 -26.60 -27.10 43.88
C GLU A 477 -25.49 -27.34 42.87
N PHE A 478 -25.10 -26.30 42.12
CA PHE A 478 -24.08 -26.34 41.10
C PHE A 478 -22.92 -25.42 41.42
N LYS A 479 -21.71 -25.94 41.25
CA LYS A 479 -20.48 -25.16 41.27
C LYS A 479 -20.01 -24.90 39.85
N VAL A 480 -19.79 -23.63 39.50
CA VAL A 480 -19.11 -23.29 38.24
C VAL A 480 -17.64 -23.68 38.34
N VAL A 481 -17.15 -24.44 37.37
CA VAL A 481 -15.75 -24.82 37.25
C VAL A 481 -15.08 -23.84 36.29
N ASP A 482 -14.14 -23.05 36.81
CA ASP A 482 -13.37 -22.09 36.01
C ASP A 482 -12.37 -22.83 35.13
N GLY A 483 -12.25 -22.41 33.88
CA GLY A 483 -11.40 -23.06 32.88
C GLY A 483 -11.02 -22.10 31.75
N SER A 484 -10.91 -22.64 30.55
CA SER A 484 -10.82 -21.90 29.29
C SER A 484 -11.85 -22.46 28.32
N THR A 485 -12.24 -21.66 27.33
CA THR A 485 -13.19 -22.03 26.28
C THR A 485 -12.84 -23.38 25.63
N PRO A 486 -11.60 -23.58 25.12
CA PRO A 486 -11.30 -24.87 24.51
C PRO A 486 -11.16 -26.01 25.54
N ALA A 487 -10.81 -25.76 26.81
CA ALA A 487 -10.87 -26.79 27.85
C ALA A 487 -12.31 -27.27 28.10
N MET A 488 -13.26 -26.34 28.13
CA MET A 488 -14.69 -26.62 28.19
C MET A 488 -15.13 -27.43 26.96
N LEU A 489 -14.76 -27.02 25.74
CA LEU A 489 -15.10 -27.73 24.50
C LEU A 489 -14.49 -29.13 24.44
N ALA A 490 -13.26 -29.31 24.90
CA ALA A 490 -12.62 -30.62 24.98
C ALA A 490 -13.34 -31.54 25.99
N GLU A 491 -13.88 -30.98 27.07
CA GLU A 491 -14.70 -31.73 28.02
C GLU A 491 -16.08 -32.08 27.45
N LEU A 492 -16.72 -31.12 26.76
CA LEU A 492 -17.95 -31.33 26.01
C LEU A 492 -17.78 -32.45 25.00
N LYS A 493 -16.74 -32.41 24.16
CA LYS A 493 -16.43 -33.44 23.16
C LYS A 493 -16.24 -34.83 23.78
N ARG A 494 -15.53 -34.92 24.91
CA ARG A 494 -15.35 -36.19 25.65
C ARG A 494 -16.65 -36.72 26.24
N ALA A 495 -17.49 -35.84 26.78
CA ALA A 495 -18.79 -36.22 27.34
C ALA A 495 -19.76 -36.64 26.22
N TYR A 496 -19.79 -35.87 25.13
CA TYR A 496 -20.58 -36.14 23.93
C TYR A 496 -20.24 -37.49 23.29
N ALA A 497 -18.95 -37.80 23.12
CA ALA A 497 -18.49 -39.09 22.60
C ALA A 497 -18.87 -40.30 23.48
N LYS A 498 -19.21 -40.07 24.76
CA LYS A 498 -19.61 -41.10 25.73
C LYS A 498 -21.10 -41.06 26.09
N GLU A 499 -21.86 -40.15 25.49
CA GLU A 499 -23.24 -39.84 25.87
C GLU A 499 -23.42 -39.53 27.37
N GLU A 500 -22.40 -38.94 28.01
CA GLU A 500 -22.45 -38.53 29.43
C GLU A 500 -23.11 -37.13 29.58
N PRO A 501 -24.03 -36.92 30.55
CA PRO A 501 -24.58 -35.60 30.81
C PRO A 501 -23.52 -34.58 31.20
N ILE A 502 -23.53 -33.43 30.54
CA ILE A 502 -22.68 -32.27 30.84
C ILE A 502 -23.50 -30.99 30.64
N ALA A 503 -23.27 -30.00 31.51
CA ALA A 503 -23.77 -28.64 31.37
C ALA A 503 -22.57 -27.72 31.21
N VAL A 504 -22.57 -26.92 30.15
CA VAL A 504 -21.48 -26.02 29.80
C VAL A 504 -22.00 -24.60 29.61
N THR A 505 -21.18 -23.60 29.90
CA THR A 505 -21.42 -22.22 29.47
C THR A 505 -21.09 -22.09 27.99
N LEU A 506 -21.97 -21.49 27.21
CA LEU A 506 -21.82 -21.32 25.76
C LEU A 506 -22.59 -20.07 25.31
N TRP A 507 -22.32 -19.60 24.10
CA TRP A 507 -22.97 -18.44 23.52
C TRP A 507 -23.33 -18.68 22.06
N SER A 508 -24.18 -17.82 21.52
CA SER A 508 -24.53 -17.81 20.10
C SER A 508 -24.17 -16.46 19.49
N PRO A 509 -23.46 -16.43 18.35
CA PRO A 509 -23.11 -17.55 17.48
C PRO A 509 -21.89 -18.32 18.04
N HIS A 510 -21.84 -19.63 17.80
CA HIS A 510 -20.68 -20.46 18.14
C HIS A 510 -20.73 -21.75 17.32
N TRP A 511 -19.63 -22.07 16.62
CA TRP A 511 -19.52 -23.25 15.74
C TRP A 511 -19.87 -24.59 16.41
N ALA A 512 -19.67 -24.73 17.73
CA ALA A 512 -20.02 -25.93 18.49
C ALA A 512 -21.48 -26.39 18.31
N TYR A 513 -22.42 -25.48 18.00
CA TYR A 513 -23.81 -25.83 17.68
C TYR A 513 -23.95 -26.53 16.31
N ASN A 514 -22.97 -26.38 15.42
CA ASN A 514 -22.90 -27.09 14.14
C ASN A 514 -22.18 -28.45 14.26
N GLU A 515 -21.20 -28.60 15.18
CA GLU A 515 -20.51 -29.89 15.42
C GLU A 515 -21.32 -30.82 16.34
N PHE A 516 -21.98 -30.27 17.37
CA PHE A 516 -22.69 -31.03 18.39
C PHE A 516 -24.18 -30.69 18.40
N ASP A 517 -25.03 -31.71 18.51
CA ASP A 517 -26.47 -31.52 18.73
C ASP A 517 -26.68 -31.12 20.21
N LEU A 518 -26.77 -29.81 20.45
CA LEU A 518 -26.92 -29.20 21.77
C LEU A 518 -28.28 -28.52 21.92
N THR A 519 -28.87 -28.67 23.11
CA THR A 519 -30.04 -27.93 23.55
C THR A 519 -29.60 -26.68 24.32
N LYS A 520 -29.94 -25.51 23.77
CA LYS A 520 -29.85 -24.21 24.44
C LYS A 520 -30.90 -24.13 25.55
N LEU A 521 -30.49 -24.00 26.80
CA LEU A 521 -31.45 -23.92 27.90
C LEU A 521 -32.16 -22.57 27.90
N LYS A 522 -33.49 -22.60 27.80
CA LYS A 522 -34.32 -21.40 27.86
C LYS A 522 -34.13 -20.65 29.19
N ASP A 523 -34.07 -19.33 29.11
CA ASP A 523 -33.99 -18.41 30.24
C ASP A 523 -35.34 -17.67 30.44
N PRO A 524 -36.36 -18.31 31.03
CA PRO A 524 -37.69 -17.71 31.19
C PRO A 524 -37.71 -16.47 32.08
N LYS A 525 -36.69 -16.26 32.92
CA LYS A 525 -36.55 -15.08 33.79
C LYS A 525 -35.77 -13.93 33.16
N GLY A 526 -35.15 -14.13 32.00
CA GLY A 526 -34.26 -13.15 31.39
C GLY A 526 -33.07 -12.80 32.28
N ALA A 527 -32.56 -13.77 33.05
CA ALA A 527 -31.43 -13.57 33.95
C ALA A 527 -30.15 -13.17 33.21
N TRP A 528 -29.96 -13.72 32.00
CA TRP A 528 -28.86 -13.43 31.09
C TRP A 528 -28.98 -12.05 30.42
N GLY A 529 -30.18 -11.46 30.35
CA GLY A 529 -30.43 -10.18 29.67
C GLY A 529 -31.17 -10.34 28.33
N GLU A 530 -31.29 -9.23 27.57
CA GLU A 530 -31.99 -9.21 26.28
C GLU A 530 -31.13 -9.67 25.08
N GLY A 531 -29.89 -10.12 25.35
CA GLY A 531 -28.89 -10.47 24.34
C GLY A 531 -27.95 -9.30 24.06
N ASP A 532 -26.69 -9.62 23.73
CA ASP A 532 -25.68 -8.61 23.40
C ASP A 532 -25.62 -8.35 21.89
N GLN A 533 -24.86 -7.34 21.53
CA GLN A 533 -24.29 -7.14 20.22
C GLN A 533 -22.78 -7.19 20.35
N ILE A 534 -22.10 -7.62 19.28
CA ILE A 534 -20.64 -7.60 19.21
C ILE A 534 -20.23 -6.29 18.55
N HIS A 535 -19.55 -5.46 19.33
CA HIS A 535 -19.10 -4.13 18.95
C HIS A 535 -17.61 -4.12 18.61
N THR A 536 -17.26 -3.23 17.69
CA THR A 536 -15.87 -2.80 17.51
C THR A 536 -15.62 -1.60 18.41
N LEU A 537 -14.66 -1.72 19.34
CA LEU A 537 -14.21 -0.61 20.18
C LEU A 537 -12.81 -0.19 19.76
N ALA A 538 -12.56 1.12 19.75
CA ALA A 538 -11.25 1.68 19.47
C ALA A 538 -10.80 2.65 20.57
N ARG A 539 -9.51 2.94 20.62
CA ARG A 539 -8.97 4.01 21.47
C ARG A 539 -9.55 5.37 21.06
N LYS A 540 -9.60 6.31 22.01
CA LYS A 540 -9.96 7.70 21.69
C LYS A 540 -9.04 8.27 20.61
N GLY A 541 -9.62 8.96 19.64
CA GLY A 541 -8.92 9.58 18.52
C GLY A 541 -8.68 8.66 17.32
N PHE A 542 -9.01 7.36 17.39
CA PHE A 542 -8.72 6.43 16.31
C PHE A 542 -9.38 6.84 14.99
N SER A 543 -10.67 7.19 14.99
CA SER A 543 -11.37 7.65 13.77
C SER A 543 -10.79 8.93 13.16
N LYS A 544 -10.00 9.69 13.94
CA LYS A 544 -9.32 10.90 13.48
C LYS A 544 -7.95 10.58 12.88
N ASP A 545 -7.22 9.64 13.50
CA ASP A 545 -5.90 9.23 13.04
C ASP A 545 -5.97 8.32 11.80
N PHE A 546 -7.00 7.49 11.72
CA PHE A 546 -7.27 6.55 10.63
C PHE A 546 -8.72 6.70 10.14
N PRO A 547 -9.05 7.80 9.44
CA PRO A 547 -10.43 8.10 9.07
C PRO A 547 -11.07 7.06 8.14
N GLU A 548 -10.30 6.48 7.22
CA GLU A 548 -10.80 5.45 6.31
C GLU A 548 -11.08 4.14 7.03
N VAL A 549 -10.11 3.64 7.81
CA VAL A 549 -10.29 2.44 8.64
C VAL A 549 -11.40 2.62 9.66
N GLY A 550 -11.50 3.79 10.29
CA GLY A 550 -12.57 4.12 11.22
C GLY A 550 -13.95 4.11 10.57
N LYS A 551 -14.06 4.43 9.27
CA LYS A 551 -15.30 4.31 8.50
C LYS A 551 -15.59 2.84 8.16
N TRP A 552 -14.61 2.12 7.66
CA TRP A 552 -14.71 0.69 7.34
C TRP A 552 -15.20 -0.13 8.53
N LEU A 553 -14.61 0.09 9.71
CA LEU A 553 -14.99 -0.58 10.95
C LEU A 553 -16.42 -0.23 11.41
N LYS A 554 -16.90 1.00 11.15
CA LYS A 554 -18.28 1.43 11.47
C LYS A 554 -19.32 0.80 10.55
N ASP A 555 -18.97 0.67 9.28
CA ASP A 555 -19.85 0.14 8.24
C ASP A 555 -19.80 -1.41 8.19
N PHE A 556 -18.86 -2.02 8.90
CA PHE A 556 -18.66 -3.47 8.94
C PHE A 556 -19.88 -4.20 9.51
N LYS A 557 -20.36 -5.19 8.75
CA LYS A 557 -21.44 -6.10 9.15
C LYS A 557 -21.16 -7.48 8.59
N MET A 558 -21.39 -8.50 9.41
CA MET A 558 -21.27 -9.89 8.98
C MET A 558 -22.53 -10.69 9.34
N SER A 559 -22.94 -11.60 8.46
CA SER A 559 -24.04 -12.54 8.74
C SER A 559 -23.55 -13.76 9.53
N GLU A 560 -24.47 -14.49 10.18
CA GLU A 560 -24.16 -15.70 10.93
C GLU A 560 -23.52 -16.80 10.05
N GLU A 561 -24.00 -16.96 8.82
CA GLU A 561 -23.43 -17.91 7.85
C GLU A 561 -21.99 -17.55 7.47
N GLN A 562 -21.70 -16.26 7.27
CA GLN A 562 -20.33 -15.80 7.00
C GLN A 562 -19.42 -15.99 8.21
N LEU A 563 -19.87 -15.63 9.41
CA LEU A 563 -19.09 -15.79 10.64
C LEU A 563 -18.79 -17.26 10.92
N THR A 564 -19.82 -18.11 10.93
CA THR A 564 -19.66 -19.53 11.26
C THR A 564 -18.89 -20.31 10.19
N SER A 565 -18.96 -19.91 8.92
CA SER A 565 -18.11 -20.52 7.88
C SER A 565 -16.64 -20.11 8.01
N LEU A 566 -16.36 -18.86 8.38
CA LEU A 566 -15.00 -18.40 8.66
C LEU A 566 -14.41 -19.10 9.90
N GLU A 567 -15.18 -19.17 10.98
CA GLU A 567 -14.81 -19.93 12.19
C GLU A 567 -14.52 -21.40 11.85
N ALA A 568 -15.36 -22.04 11.03
CA ALA A 568 -15.18 -23.43 10.62
C ALA A 568 -13.90 -23.62 9.80
N GLU A 569 -13.57 -22.69 8.89
CA GLU A 569 -12.33 -22.75 8.10
C GLU A 569 -11.10 -22.62 9.00
N ILE A 570 -11.13 -21.68 9.97
CA ILE A 570 -10.06 -21.48 10.95
C ILE A 570 -9.89 -22.72 11.84
N GLN A 571 -10.98 -23.30 12.33
CA GLN A 571 -10.95 -24.52 13.14
C GLN A 571 -10.52 -25.76 12.34
N GLY A 572 -10.76 -25.77 11.03
CA GLY A 572 -10.35 -26.82 10.11
C GLY A 572 -8.86 -26.78 9.75
N ALA A 573 -8.20 -25.63 9.92
CA ALA A 573 -6.79 -25.44 9.62
C ALA A 573 -5.86 -26.05 10.70
N ASP A 574 -4.59 -26.27 10.34
CA ASP A 574 -3.58 -26.60 11.35
C ASP A 574 -3.46 -25.42 12.33
N LYS A 575 -3.37 -25.70 13.63
CA LYS A 575 -3.26 -24.66 14.66
C LYS A 575 -2.03 -23.76 14.43
N GLY A 576 -2.19 -22.44 14.53
CA GLY A 576 -1.16 -21.46 14.18
C GLY A 576 -1.19 -21.01 12.72
N LYS A 577 -2.17 -21.46 11.93
CA LYS A 577 -2.39 -21.07 10.52
C LYS A 577 -3.69 -20.29 10.33
N GLU A 578 -4.12 -19.55 11.33
CA GLU A 578 -5.35 -18.75 11.33
C GLU A 578 -5.34 -17.77 10.13
N GLN A 579 -4.20 -17.12 9.88
CA GLN A 579 -4.02 -16.21 8.73
C GLN A 579 -4.20 -16.92 7.39
N ASP A 580 -3.66 -18.13 7.23
CA ASP A 580 -3.79 -18.89 5.98
C ASP A 580 -5.23 -19.37 5.76
N ALA A 581 -5.92 -19.73 6.84
CA ALA A 581 -7.35 -20.07 6.81
C ALA A 581 -8.21 -18.87 6.39
N VAL A 582 -7.94 -17.69 6.94
CA VAL A 582 -8.61 -16.44 6.52
C VAL A 582 -8.34 -16.15 5.04
N ARG A 583 -7.10 -16.31 4.56
CA ARG A 583 -6.77 -16.14 3.14
C ARG A 583 -7.49 -17.15 2.25
N ALA A 584 -7.63 -18.39 2.70
CA ALA A 584 -8.38 -19.41 1.98
C ALA A 584 -9.86 -19.03 1.90
N TRP A 585 -10.47 -18.65 3.02
CA TRP A 585 -11.86 -18.21 3.08
C TRP A 585 -12.12 -16.96 2.22
N LEU A 586 -11.22 -15.98 2.22
CA LEU A 586 -11.33 -14.77 1.39
C LEU A 586 -11.26 -15.04 -0.10
N LYS A 587 -10.56 -16.10 -0.55
CA LYS A 587 -10.56 -16.51 -1.96
C LYS A 587 -11.95 -16.93 -2.43
N ASP A 588 -12.73 -17.54 -1.53
CA ASP A 588 -14.12 -17.95 -1.78
C ASP A 588 -15.11 -16.80 -1.55
N GLN A 589 -14.66 -15.67 -1.04
CA GLN A 589 -15.43 -14.43 -0.80
C GLN A 589 -14.78 -13.22 -1.50
N PRO A 590 -14.63 -13.23 -2.84
CA PRO A 590 -13.80 -12.24 -3.57
C PRO A 590 -14.32 -10.80 -3.53
N LYS A 591 -15.51 -10.56 -2.97
CA LYS A 591 -16.08 -9.21 -2.77
C LYS A 591 -15.93 -8.68 -1.34
N ALA A 592 -15.48 -9.51 -0.39
CA ALA A 592 -15.41 -9.14 1.02
C ALA A 592 -14.47 -7.95 1.26
N LEU A 593 -13.28 -7.97 0.66
CA LEU A 593 -12.29 -6.89 0.77
C LEU A 593 -12.83 -5.55 0.26
N ASP A 594 -13.46 -5.53 -0.91
CA ASP A 594 -13.98 -4.29 -1.52
C ASP A 594 -15.28 -3.82 -0.88
N THR A 595 -16.01 -4.70 -0.21
CA THR A 595 -17.22 -4.35 0.55
C THR A 595 -16.89 -3.78 1.91
N TRP A 596 -15.95 -4.41 2.63
CA TRP A 596 -15.67 -4.08 4.04
C TRP A 596 -14.49 -3.13 4.22
N ALA A 597 -13.55 -3.07 3.28
CA ALA A 597 -12.46 -2.09 3.26
C ALA A 597 -12.38 -1.37 1.88
N PRO A 598 -13.42 -0.61 1.48
CA PRO A 598 -13.47 0.08 0.19
C PRO A 598 -12.46 1.24 0.11
N VAL A 599 -11.67 1.28 -0.95
CA VAL A 599 -10.78 2.41 -1.28
C VAL A 599 -11.52 3.49 -2.05
N SER A 600 -11.48 4.74 -1.56
CA SER A 600 -12.00 5.91 -2.27
C SER A 600 -11.10 6.17 -3.49
N GLY A 601 -11.58 5.86 -4.70
CA GLY A 601 -10.75 5.87 -5.91
C GLY A 601 -10.30 4.49 -6.39
N GLY A 602 -10.89 3.40 -5.88
CA GLY A 602 -10.81 2.07 -6.50
C GLY A 602 -11.54 2.05 -7.83
N ASP A 603 -10.91 2.64 -8.85
CA ASP A 603 -11.35 2.61 -10.23
C ASP A 603 -11.46 1.16 -10.73
N ASN A 604 -12.38 0.96 -11.66
CA ASN A 604 -12.58 -0.28 -12.44
C ASN A 604 -11.36 -0.61 -13.36
N THR A 605 -10.17 -0.12 -13.01
CA THR A 605 -8.93 -0.10 -13.79
C THR A 605 -7.90 -1.15 -13.34
N ASP A 606 -7.98 -1.64 -12.10
CA ASP A 606 -7.19 -2.80 -11.64
C ASP A 606 -7.82 -4.12 -12.11
N ILE A 607 -7.55 -4.47 -13.37
CA ILE A 607 -7.96 -5.76 -13.95
C ILE A 607 -6.91 -6.86 -13.72
N GLY A 608 -5.69 -6.47 -13.35
CA GLY A 608 -4.56 -7.37 -13.17
C GLY A 608 -4.64 -8.12 -11.86
N LYS A 609 -5.12 -7.49 -10.78
CA LYS A 609 -5.27 -8.06 -9.44
C LYS A 609 -3.99 -8.72 -8.93
N GLY A 610 -2.83 -8.13 -9.25
CA GLY A 610 -1.51 -8.65 -8.92
C GLY A 610 -1.07 -9.88 -9.70
N ARG A 611 -1.79 -10.31 -10.76
CA ARG A 611 -1.36 -11.42 -11.61
C ARG A 611 -0.01 -11.11 -12.27
N GLU A 612 0.87 -12.09 -12.30
CA GLU A 612 2.22 -11.95 -12.85
C GLU A 612 2.25 -12.13 -14.36
N ILE A 613 2.98 -11.26 -15.07
CA ILE A 613 3.29 -11.36 -16.50
C ILE A 613 4.79 -11.20 -16.69
N ASN A 614 5.44 -12.17 -17.34
CA ASN A 614 6.87 -12.17 -17.64
C ASN A 614 7.12 -11.68 -19.07
N VAL A 615 7.71 -10.50 -19.22
CA VAL A 615 7.99 -9.88 -20.52
C VAL A 615 9.49 -9.97 -20.82
N GLY A 616 9.83 -10.60 -21.93
CA GLY A 616 11.22 -10.70 -22.39
C GLY A 616 11.51 -9.66 -23.47
N TYR A 617 12.72 -9.13 -23.52
CA TYR A 617 13.10 -8.16 -24.55
C TYR A 617 14.54 -8.30 -25.03
N ILE A 618 14.77 -7.91 -26.28
CA ILE A 618 16.09 -7.75 -26.89
C ILE A 618 16.54 -6.31 -26.59
N PRO A 619 17.81 -6.06 -26.21
CA PRO A 619 18.28 -4.72 -25.83
C PRO A 619 18.49 -3.79 -27.04
N TRP A 620 17.55 -3.79 -27.99
CA TRP A 620 17.43 -2.80 -29.06
C TRP A 620 16.56 -1.63 -28.60
N ASP A 621 16.76 -0.46 -29.19
CA ASP A 621 16.14 0.79 -28.73
C ASP A 621 14.61 0.69 -28.69
N GLU A 622 14.01 0.19 -29.75
CA GLU A 622 12.57 -0.04 -29.88
C GLU A 622 12.06 -1.15 -28.95
N GLY A 623 12.86 -2.20 -28.72
CA GLY A 623 12.53 -3.30 -27.82
C GLY A 623 12.51 -2.87 -26.37
N ILE A 624 13.45 -2.02 -25.95
CA ILE A 624 13.46 -1.37 -24.64
C ILE A 624 12.24 -0.45 -24.51
N ALA A 625 12.03 0.44 -25.49
CA ALA A 625 10.95 1.42 -25.46
C ALA A 625 9.57 0.75 -25.33
N SER A 626 9.27 -0.20 -26.20
CA SER A 626 7.99 -0.92 -26.19
C SER A 626 7.80 -1.78 -24.93
N THR A 627 8.85 -2.45 -24.45
CA THR A 627 8.76 -3.30 -23.25
C THR A 627 8.47 -2.52 -21.99
N PHE A 628 9.21 -1.43 -21.75
CA PHE A 628 9.03 -0.63 -20.54
C PHE A 628 7.73 0.20 -20.61
N LEU A 629 7.27 0.58 -21.81
CA LEU A 629 5.94 1.14 -22.03
C LEU A 629 4.83 0.15 -21.62
N TRP A 630 4.90 -1.09 -22.11
CA TRP A 630 3.92 -2.12 -21.74
C TRP A 630 4.00 -2.50 -20.26
N LYS A 631 5.20 -2.52 -19.67
CA LYS A 631 5.36 -2.70 -18.23
C LYS A 631 4.62 -1.63 -17.44
N GLU A 632 4.83 -0.36 -17.75
CA GLU A 632 4.16 0.75 -17.07
C GLU A 632 2.63 0.67 -17.25
N MET A 633 2.14 0.43 -18.47
CA MET A 633 0.70 0.35 -18.72
C MET A 633 0.04 -0.85 -18.02
N LEU A 634 0.70 -2.01 -17.99
CA LEU A 634 0.18 -3.21 -17.31
C LEU A 634 0.23 -3.06 -15.79
N GLU A 635 1.29 -2.46 -15.23
CA GLU A 635 1.37 -2.13 -13.81
C GLU A 635 0.27 -1.14 -13.40
N GLN A 636 -0.01 -0.12 -14.23
CA GLN A 636 -1.13 0.81 -14.02
C GLN A 636 -2.51 0.16 -14.14
N ARG A 637 -2.60 -1.02 -14.78
CA ARG A 637 -3.80 -1.87 -14.83
C ARG A 637 -3.76 -3.00 -13.79
N GLY A 638 -2.83 -2.93 -12.85
CA GLY A 638 -2.73 -3.79 -11.66
C GLY A 638 -2.11 -5.17 -11.89
N PHE A 639 -1.36 -5.37 -12.99
CA PHE A 639 -0.53 -6.57 -13.17
C PHE A 639 0.84 -6.39 -12.50
N LYS A 640 1.44 -7.49 -12.06
CA LYS A 640 2.85 -7.51 -11.65
C LYS A 640 3.70 -7.93 -12.84
N VAL A 641 4.54 -7.02 -13.35
CA VAL A 641 5.28 -7.26 -14.60
C VAL A 641 6.76 -7.48 -14.31
N ASN A 642 7.27 -8.67 -14.67
CA ASN A 642 8.69 -8.98 -14.59
C ASN A 642 9.32 -8.84 -15.97
N THR A 643 10.22 -7.88 -16.15
CA THR A 643 10.96 -7.68 -17.40
C THR A 643 12.36 -8.26 -17.32
N GLN A 644 12.76 -9.05 -18.31
CA GLN A 644 14.12 -9.61 -18.38
C GLN A 644 14.72 -9.49 -19.79
N GLN A 645 15.99 -9.08 -19.83
CA GLN A 645 16.76 -8.95 -21.07
C GLN A 645 17.27 -10.33 -21.55
N TYR A 646 17.15 -10.60 -22.85
CA TYR A 646 17.64 -11.82 -23.49
C TYR A 646 18.34 -11.54 -24.83
N GLU A 647 19.15 -12.51 -25.27
CA GLU A 647 19.53 -12.63 -26.69
C GLU A 647 18.37 -13.22 -27.50
N ALA A 648 18.19 -12.80 -28.75
CA ALA A 648 17.04 -13.17 -29.61
C ALA A 648 16.73 -14.68 -29.61
N GLY A 649 17.75 -15.53 -29.78
CA GLY A 649 17.54 -16.98 -29.80
C GLY A 649 17.09 -17.57 -28.46
N ALA A 650 17.52 -17.00 -27.34
CA ALA A 650 17.11 -17.40 -26.00
C ALA A 650 15.68 -16.93 -25.70
N LEU A 651 15.32 -15.71 -26.11
CA LEU A 651 13.98 -15.14 -25.98
C LEU A 651 12.92 -16.02 -26.67
N TYR A 652 13.14 -16.36 -27.94
CA TYR A 652 12.26 -17.26 -28.68
C TYR A 652 12.16 -18.66 -28.05
N THR A 653 13.24 -19.14 -27.45
CA THR A 653 13.24 -20.43 -26.74
C THR A 653 12.43 -20.36 -25.45
N GLY A 654 12.56 -19.27 -24.68
CA GLY A 654 11.81 -19.02 -23.44
C GLY A 654 10.31 -18.85 -23.67
N MET A 655 9.91 -18.15 -24.74
CA MET A 655 8.49 -18.08 -25.12
C MET A 655 7.96 -19.44 -25.57
N ALA A 656 8.74 -20.21 -26.34
CA ALA A 656 8.34 -21.53 -26.81
C ALA A 656 8.29 -22.60 -25.68
N SER A 657 8.99 -22.39 -24.56
CA SER A 657 8.89 -23.21 -23.35
C SER A 657 7.81 -22.72 -22.37
N GLY A 658 7.32 -21.49 -22.54
CA GLY A 658 6.32 -20.86 -21.67
C GLY A 658 6.91 -20.15 -20.45
N GLU A 659 8.24 -19.98 -20.38
CA GLU A 659 8.90 -19.21 -19.32
C GLU A 659 8.72 -17.69 -19.50
N ILE A 660 8.50 -17.25 -20.73
CA ILE A 660 8.27 -15.84 -21.11
C ILE A 660 6.87 -15.75 -21.72
N ASP A 661 6.06 -14.80 -21.26
CA ASP A 661 4.68 -14.64 -21.70
C ASP A 661 4.59 -13.97 -23.07
N PHE A 662 5.25 -12.82 -23.27
CA PHE A 662 5.34 -12.14 -24.57
C PHE A 662 6.58 -11.25 -24.72
N GLU A 663 6.84 -10.84 -25.96
CA GLU A 663 7.82 -9.83 -26.37
C GLU A 663 7.27 -8.95 -27.51
N THR A 664 7.78 -7.73 -27.65
CA THR A 664 7.24 -6.70 -28.54
C THR A 664 8.18 -6.32 -29.69
N ASP A 665 9.28 -7.01 -29.91
CA ASP A 665 10.35 -6.61 -30.82
C ASP A 665 10.73 -7.70 -31.85
N SER A 666 9.70 -8.37 -32.40
CA SER A 666 9.91 -9.39 -33.42
C SER A 666 9.82 -8.83 -34.84
N TRP A 667 10.98 -8.64 -35.48
CA TRP A 667 11.08 -8.19 -36.87
C TRP A 667 10.79 -9.32 -37.87
N LEU A 668 9.62 -9.27 -38.53
CA LEU A 668 9.13 -10.26 -39.49
C LEU A 668 8.69 -9.60 -40.81
N PRO A 669 8.80 -10.31 -41.96
CA PRO A 669 9.15 -11.73 -42.10
C PRO A 669 10.64 -12.02 -42.27
N THR A 670 11.53 -11.03 -42.37
CA THR A 670 12.90 -11.21 -42.88
C THR A 670 13.93 -11.43 -41.76
N THR A 671 14.00 -10.53 -40.79
CA THR A 671 15.06 -10.48 -39.77
C THR A 671 15.01 -11.70 -38.86
N HIS A 672 13.83 -12.05 -38.36
CA HIS A 672 13.62 -13.21 -37.50
C HIS A 672 13.04 -14.44 -38.22
N GLU A 673 13.16 -14.52 -39.55
CA GLU A 673 12.62 -15.63 -40.36
C GLU A 673 13.07 -17.01 -39.83
N SER A 674 14.35 -17.12 -39.45
CA SER A 674 14.94 -18.38 -38.97
C SER A 674 14.36 -18.84 -37.63
N TYR A 675 14.06 -17.89 -36.74
CA TYR A 675 13.41 -18.18 -35.46
C TYR A 675 11.93 -18.46 -35.63
N TRP A 676 11.23 -17.69 -36.49
CA TRP A 676 9.83 -17.91 -36.81
C TRP A 676 9.58 -19.29 -37.45
N LYS A 677 10.42 -19.70 -38.41
CA LYS A 677 10.36 -21.05 -39.00
C LYS A 677 10.57 -22.16 -37.98
N LYS A 678 11.33 -21.90 -36.91
CA LYS A 678 11.66 -22.90 -35.88
C LYS A 678 10.61 -22.99 -34.77
N TYR A 679 10.05 -21.87 -34.35
CA TYR A 679 9.21 -21.77 -33.16
C TYR A 679 7.77 -21.29 -33.42
N GLY A 680 7.45 -20.76 -34.60
CA GLY A 680 6.15 -20.15 -34.89
C GLY A 680 4.94 -21.04 -34.60
N ASP A 681 5.04 -22.36 -34.81
CA ASP A 681 3.97 -23.31 -34.46
C ASP A 681 3.63 -23.32 -32.95
N LYS A 682 4.59 -22.94 -32.10
CA LYS A 682 4.49 -22.89 -30.63
C LYS A 682 4.23 -21.50 -30.08
N LEU A 683 4.13 -20.49 -30.94
CA LEU A 683 3.91 -19.10 -30.55
C LEU A 683 2.55 -18.62 -31.05
N GLU A 684 2.13 -17.47 -30.54
CA GLU A 684 1.01 -16.69 -31.04
C GLU A 684 1.56 -15.36 -31.55
N ASP A 685 1.29 -15.04 -32.81
CA ASP A 685 1.56 -13.72 -33.38
C ASP A 685 0.36 -12.81 -33.10
N MET A 686 0.58 -11.78 -32.29
CA MET A 686 -0.44 -10.78 -31.96
C MET A 686 -0.60 -9.75 -33.08
N GLY A 687 0.25 -9.78 -34.10
CA GLY A 687 0.25 -8.84 -35.21
C GLY A 687 1.35 -7.80 -35.06
N SER A 688 1.55 -7.05 -36.14
CA SER A 688 2.49 -5.94 -36.14
C SER A 688 1.91 -4.74 -35.40
N TRP A 689 2.71 -4.05 -34.59
CA TRP A 689 2.32 -2.76 -34.00
C TRP A 689 3.01 -1.58 -34.70
N TYR A 690 4.10 -1.85 -35.43
CA TYR A 690 4.85 -0.84 -36.17
C TYR A 690 5.40 -1.40 -37.51
N GLY A 691 5.49 -0.55 -38.53
CA GLY A 691 6.08 -0.87 -39.82
C GLY A 691 5.45 -0.05 -40.97
N PRO A 692 6.06 -0.09 -42.18
CA PRO A 692 7.22 -0.88 -42.57
C PRO A 692 8.54 -0.34 -41.99
N THR A 693 9.48 -1.24 -41.72
CA THR A 693 10.86 -0.94 -41.30
C THR A 693 11.86 -1.19 -42.42
N SER A 694 13.09 -0.72 -42.26
CA SER A 694 14.19 -1.01 -43.19
C SER A 694 15.50 -1.31 -42.46
N LEU A 695 16.28 -2.25 -43.01
CA LEU A 695 17.65 -2.57 -42.58
C LEU A 695 18.64 -1.96 -43.57
N GLU A 696 19.72 -1.36 -43.07
CA GLU A 696 20.53 -0.43 -43.84
C GLU A 696 22.01 -0.48 -43.43
N ILE A 697 22.88 -0.13 -44.38
CA ILE A 697 24.19 0.41 -44.02
C ILE A 697 24.07 1.93 -44.08
N ALA A 698 24.50 2.61 -43.02
CA ALA A 698 24.54 4.06 -42.95
C ALA A 698 25.98 4.57 -42.96
N VAL A 699 26.18 5.72 -43.61
CA VAL A 699 27.44 6.48 -43.60
C VAL A 699 27.14 7.94 -43.26
N PRO A 700 28.01 8.68 -42.57
CA PRO A 700 27.79 10.11 -42.36
C PRO A 700 27.69 10.89 -43.68
N SER A 701 26.75 11.84 -43.78
CA SER A 701 26.44 12.56 -45.03
C SER A 701 27.56 13.50 -45.50
N TYR A 702 28.55 13.78 -44.65
CA TYR A 702 29.80 14.44 -45.05
C TYR A 702 30.70 13.54 -45.90
N VAL A 703 30.51 12.21 -45.91
CA VAL A 703 31.25 11.26 -46.74
C VAL A 703 30.70 11.28 -48.17
N LYS A 704 31.11 12.28 -48.95
CA LYS A 704 30.64 12.45 -50.33
C LYS A 704 31.02 11.27 -51.24
N GLY A 705 30.13 11.00 -52.19
CA GLY A 705 30.30 9.99 -53.24
C GLY A 705 29.88 8.56 -52.88
N ILE A 706 29.20 8.37 -51.74
CA ILE A 706 28.66 7.08 -51.29
C ILE A 706 27.17 7.25 -50.99
N GLU A 707 26.29 6.82 -51.89
CA GLU A 707 24.82 6.94 -51.73
C GLU A 707 24.09 5.60 -51.88
N SER A 708 24.81 4.55 -52.28
CA SER A 708 24.31 3.20 -52.48
C SER A 708 25.29 2.14 -52.01
N MET A 709 24.79 0.92 -51.81
CA MET A 709 25.61 -0.26 -51.52
C MET A 709 26.63 -0.56 -52.64
N GLU A 710 26.36 -0.14 -53.88
CA GLU A 710 27.30 -0.29 -55.00
C GLU A 710 28.50 0.66 -54.90
N ASP A 711 28.30 1.84 -54.33
CA ASP A 711 29.34 2.86 -54.19
C ASP A 711 30.40 2.50 -53.15
N LEU A 712 30.11 1.55 -52.24
CA LEU A 712 31.10 1.02 -51.30
C LEU A 712 32.19 0.20 -51.97
N LYS A 713 31.93 -0.33 -53.17
CA LYS A 713 32.87 -1.20 -53.89
C LYS A 713 34.11 -0.42 -54.31
N GLY A 714 35.29 -0.94 -54.00
CA GLY A 714 36.57 -0.29 -54.21
C GLY A 714 36.92 0.80 -53.19
N GLN A 715 36.11 0.98 -52.13
CA GLN A 715 36.31 2.01 -51.09
C GLN A 715 36.80 1.45 -49.76
N ALA A 716 37.24 0.18 -49.70
CA ALA A 716 37.67 -0.47 -48.47
C ALA A 716 38.71 0.36 -47.69
N ASP A 717 39.72 0.91 -48.35
CA ASP A 717 40.76 1.72 -47.71
C ASP A 717 40.18 2.98 -47.01
N LYS A 718 39.15 3.60 -47.59
CA LYS A 718 38.48 4.78 -47.05
C LYS A 718 37.78 4.48 -45.72
N PHE A 719 37.26 3.27 -45.58
CA PHE A 719 36.52 2.79 -44.39
C PHE A 719 37.33 1.81 -43.53
N LYS A 720 38.66 1.75 -43.70
CA LYS A 720 39.56 0.85 -42.96
C LYS A 720 39.21 -0.64 -43.12
N GLY A 721 38.59 -1.01 -44.25
CA GLY A 721 38.18 -2.36 -44.61
C GLY A 721 37.13 -2.95 -43.69
N ARG A 722 36.35 -2.14 -42.98
CA ARG A 722 35.39 -2.60 -41.97
C ARG A 722 34.01 -1.95 -42.09
N ILE A 723 32.99 -2.77 -41.80
CA ILE A 723 31.64 -2.30 -41.48
C ILE A 723 31.44 -2.61 -40.00
N VAL A 724 31.11 -1.59 -39.20
CA VAL A 724 30.91 -1.75 -37.76
C VAL A 724 29.47 -2.23 -37.55
N GLY A 725 29.34 -3.43 -36.99
CA GLY A 725 28.06 -4.09 -36.78
C GLY A 725 27.61 -4.09 -35.32
N ILE A 726 26.41 -4.63 -35.11
CA ILE A 726 25.77 -4.83 -33.81
C ILE A 726 25.98 -6.28 -33.31
N GLU A 727 25.09 -6.79 -32.45
CA GLU A 727 25.20 -8.11 -31.84
C GLU A 727 25.27 -9.22 -32.91
N PRO A 728 26.20 -10.18 -32.81
CA PRO A 728 26.30 -11.28 -33.78
C PRO A 728 25.04 -12.14 -33.89
N GLY A 729 24.19 -12.14 -32.86
CA GLY A 729 22.91 -12.85 -32.80
C GLY A 729 21.76 -12.15 -33.54
N ALA A 730 21.91 -10.87 -33.90
CA ALA A 730 20.89 -10.09 -34.59
C ALA A 730 20.60 -10.61 -36.00
N GLY A 731 19.32 -10.60 -36.40
CA GLY A 731 18.91 -11.09 -37.72
C GLY A 731 19.55 -10.32 -38.88
N GLU A 732 19.67 -9.00 -38.75
CA GLU A 732 20.36 -8.13 -39.72
C GLU A 732 21.82 -8.57 -39.92
N MET A 733 22.53 -8.89 -38.84
CA MET A 733 23.93 -9.32 -38.91
C MET A 733 24.10 -10.67 -39.60
N GLN A 734 23.15 -11.59 -39.39
CA GLN A 734 23.12 -12.86 -40.11
C GLN A 734 22.85 -12.64 -41.61
N LEU A 735 21.88 -11.79 -41.95
CA LEU A 735 21.53 -11.47 -43.34
C LEU A 735 22.67 -10.74 -44.07
N LEU A 736 23.30 -9.77 -43.39
CA LEU A 736 24.44 -9.00 -43.88
C LEU A 736 25.59 -9.91 -44.31
N LYS A 737 25.99 -10.83 -43.41
CA LYS A 737 27.13 -11.75 -43.62
C LYS A 737 26.80 -12.87 -44.60
N SER A 738 25.58 -13.40 -44.56
CA SER A 738 25.21 -14.59 -45.34
C SER A 738 24.82 -14.26 -46.78
N LYS A 739 24.19 -13.10 -47.00
CA LYS A 739 23.55 -12.71 -48.27
C LYS A 739 24.02 -11.33 -48.76
N VAL A 740 23.76 -10.25 -48.02
CA VAL A 740 23.85 -8.85 -48.54
C VAL A 740 25.25 -8.52 -49.06
N LEU A 741 26.30 -8.78 -48.28
CA LEU A 741 27.66 -8.47 -48.73
C LEU A 741 28.07 -9.26 -49.98
N LYS A 742 27.57 -10.49 -50.14
CA LYS A 742 27.89 -11.34 -51.31
C LYS A 742 27.19 -10.86 -52.56
N GLU A 743 25.94 -10.41 -52.47
CA GLU A 743 25.18 -9.89 -53.61
C GLU A 743 25.80 -8.62 -54.20
N TYR A 744 26.47 -7.82 -53.37
CA TYR A 744 27.24 -6.66 -53.79
C TYR A 744 28.73 -6.93 -54.05
N GLY A 745 29.22 -8.12 -53.69
CA GLY A 745 30.64 -8.50 -53.80
C GLY A 745 31.55 -7.76 -52.82
N LEU A 746 30.98 -7.22 -51.73
CA LEU A 746 31.68 -6.49 -50.67
C LEU A 746 32.33 -7.44 -49.65
N ASP A 747 31.94 -8.71 -49.62
CA ASP A 747 32.46 -9.75 -48.71
C ASP A 747 33.98 -10.00 -48.87
N LYS A 748 34.55 -9.61 -50.00
CA LYS A 748 35.99 -9.70 -50.28
C LYS A 748 36.79 -8.46 -49.88
N GLU A 749 36.11 -7.34 -49.64
CA GLU A 749 36.70 -6.02 -49.43
C GLU A 749 36.48 -5.49 -48.01
N PHE A 750 35.33 -5.82 -47.42
CA PHE A 750 34.92 -5.37 -46.09
C PHE A 750 34.74 -6.55 -45.14
N LYS A 751 35.29 -6.41 -43.93
CA LYS A 751 35.02 -7.30 -42.81
C LYS A 751 33.99 -6.67 -41.88
N VAL A 752 32.91 -7.40 -41.61
CA VAL A 752 31.96 -7.01 -40.56
C VAL A 752 32.62 -7.20 -39.19
N VAL A 753 32.64 -6.14 -38.38
CA VAL A 753 33.12 -6.16 -37.00
C VAL A 753 31.91 -6.32 -36.10
N ASP A 754 31.81 -7.45 -35.43
CA ASP A 754 30.76 -7.70 -34.44
C ASP A 754 30.95 -6.82 -33.20
N GLY A 755 29.85 -6.30 -32.66
CA GLY A 755 29.83 -5.41 -31.51
C GLY A 755 28.54 -5.52 -30.71
N SER A 756 28.24 -4.50 -29.90
CA SER A 756 26.89 -4.26 -29.39
C SER A 756 26.39 -2.94 -29.97
N THR A 757 25.07 -2.73 -30.01
CA THR A 757 24.48 -1.46 -30.47
C THR A 757 25.10 -0.23 -29.78
N PRO A 758 25.26 -0.19 -28.45
CA PRO A 758 25.96 0.92 -27.79
C PRO A 758 27.43 1.09 -28.23
N ALA A 759 28.14 -0.01 -28.52
CA ALA A 759 29.52 0.05 -28.98
C ALA A 759 29.62 0.59 -30.41
N MET A 760 28.70 0.19 -31.29
CA MET A 760 28.57 0.71 -32.66
C MET A 760 28.26 2.21 -32.63
N LEU A 761 27.27 2.65 -31.84
CA LEU A 761 26.91 4.06 -31.69
C LEU A 761 28.06 4.90 -31.10
N ALA A 762 28.80 4.36 -30.13
CA ALA A 762 29.98 5.01 -29.59
C ALA A 762 31.11 5.15 -30.64
N GLU A 763 31.26 4.19 -31.56
CA GLU A 763 32.18 4.31 -32.69
C GLU A 763 31.70 5.33 -33.73
N LEU A 764 30.42 5.33 -34.06
CA LEU A 764 29.79 6.31 -34.93
C LEU A 764 30.01 7.73 -34.39
N LYS A 765 29.68 7.97 -33.11
CA LYS A 765 29.86 9.26 -32.45
C LYS A 765 31.31 9.74 -32.47
N ARG A 766 32.27 8.83 -32.23
CA ARG A 766 33.71 9.15 -32.30
C ARG A 766 34.18 9.49 -33.71
N ALA A 767 33.69 8.79 -34.73
CA ALA A 767 34.03 9.05 -36.12
C ALA A 767 33.38 10.37 -36.60
N TYR A 768 32.11 10.58 -36.25
CA TYR A 768 31.33 11.78 -36.59
C TYR A 768 31.95 13.05 -36.00
N ALA A 769 32.36 13.02 -34.73
CA ALA A 769 33.06 14.14 -34.07
C ALA A 769 34.42 14.49 -34.71
N LYS A 770 35.01 13.59 -35.50
CA LYS A 770 36.30 13.78 -36.18
C LYS A 770 36.16 13.92 -37.70
N GLU A 771 34.94 13.91 -38.22
CA GLU A 771 34.65 13.84 -39.66
C GLU A 771 35.38 12.66 -40.37
N GLU A 772 35.61 11.55 -39.66
CA GLU A 772 36.22 10.34 -40.24
C GLU A 772 35.17 9.49 -40.98
N PRO A 773 35.49 8.86 -42.13
CA PRO A 773 34.58 7.92 -42.77
C PRO A 773 34.35 6.67 -41.91
N ILE A 774 33.08 6.30 -41.74
CA ILE A 774 32.65 5.07 -41.07
C ILE A 774 31.41 4.52 -41.79
N ALA A 775 31.32 3.20 -41.91
CA ALA A 775 30.13 2.49 -42.35
C ALA A 775 29.63 1.64 -41.19
N VAL A 776 28.37 1.81 -40.83
CA VAL A 776 27.72 1.12 -39.71
C VAL A 776 26.45 0.42 -40.17
N THR A 777 26.09 -0.68 -39.53
CA THR A 777 24.74 -1.27 -39.65
C THR A 777 23.75 -0.41 -38.87
N LEU A 778 22.59 -0.13 -39.45
CA LEU A 778 21.54 0.68 -38.84
C LEU A 778 20.18 0.28 -39.43
N TRP A 779 19.09 0.70 -38.79
CA TRP A 779 17.73 0.41 -39.23
C TRP A 779 16.84 1.64 -39.11
N SER A 780 15.67 1.59 -39.74
CA SER A 780 14.65 2.63 -39.61
C SER A 780 13.33 2.04 -39.08
N PRO A 781 12.70 2.70 -38.10
CA PRO A 781 13.09 3.96 -37.46
C PRO A 781 14.26 3.75 -36.49
N HIS A 782 15.07 4.79 -36.31
CA HIS A 782 16.09 4.81 -35.27
C HIS A 782 16.44 6.28 -34.97
N TRP A 783 16.46 6.65 -33.70
CA TRP A 783 16.78 8.02 -33.26
C TRP A 783 18.12 8.56 -33.78
N ALA A 784 19.09 7.71 -34.16
CA ALA A 784 20.40 8.11 -34.64
C ALA A 784 20.33 9.00 -35.89
N TYR A 785 19.28 8.88 -36.72
CA TYR A 785 19.03 9.78 -37.86
C TYR A 785 18.62 11.20 -37.45
N ASN A 786 18.17 11.40 -36.20
CA ASN A 786 17.86 12.71 -35.64
C ASN A 786 19.10 13.35 -34.96
N GLU A 787 20.01 12.56 -34.37
CA GLU A 787 21.26 13.06 -33.79
C GLU A 787 22.36 13.30 -34.83
N PHE A 788 22.45 12.44 -35.85
CA PHE A 788 23.52 12.46 -36.85
C PHE A 788 22.95 12.64 -38.27
N ASP A 789 23.59 13.50 -39.08
CA ASP A 789 23.30 13.63 -40.50
C ASP A 789 23.91 12.43 -41.25
N LEU A 790 23.09 11.41 -41.48
CA LEU A 790 23.49 10.13 -42.06
C LEU A 790 22.81 9.88 -43.41
N THR A 791 23.60 9.37 -44.36
CA THR A 791 23.12 8.86 -45.63
C THR A 791 22.80 7.37 -45.50
N LYS A 792 21.52 7.03 -45.65
CA LYS A 792 21.03 5.66 -45.83
C LYS A 792 21.48 5.14 -47.21
N LEU A 793 22.29 4.08 -47.25
CA LEU A 793 22.76 3.56 -48.53
C LEU A 793 21.64 2.83 -49.26
N LYS A 794 21.32 3.28 -50.47
CA LYS A 794 20.33 2.63 -51.33
C LYS A 794 20.71 1.18 -51.61
N ASP A 795 19.73 0.29 -51.52
CA ASP A 795 19.82 -1.13 -51.88
C ASP A 795 19.06 -1.39 -53.20
N PRO A 796 19.66 -1.08 -54.37
CA PRO A 796 19.00 -1.27 -55.66
C PRO A 796 18.73 -2.74 -56.02
N LYS A 797 19.30 -3.71 -55.29
CA LYS A 797 19.10 -5.15 -55.54
C LYS A 797 18.03 -5.76 -54.62
N GLY A 798 17.55 -5.01 -53.63
CA GLY A 798 16.65 -5.54 -52.61
C GLY A 798 17.29 -6.68 -51.80
N ALA A 799 18.60 -6.62 -51.57
CA ALA A 799 19.34 -7.62 -50.83
C ALA A 799 18.84 -7.76 -49.38
N TRP A 800 18.42 -6.66 -48.76
CA TRP A 800 17.86 -6.59 -47.41
C TRP A 800 16.43 -7.15 -47.30
N GLY A 801 15.66 -7.21 -48.40
CA GLY A 801 14.27 -7.70 -48.42
C GLY A 801 13.23 -6.59 -48.60
N GLU A 802 11.93 -6.94 -48.51
CA GLU A 802 10.80 -6.02 -48.75
C GLU A 802 10.46 -5.10 -47.55
N GLY A 803 11.30 -5.09 -46.51
CA GLY A 803 11.08 -4.37 -45.25
C GLY A 803 10.27 -5.21 -44.26
N ASP A 804 10.62 -5.13 -42.98
CA ASP A 804 9.93 -5.88 -41.92
C ASP A 804 8.80 -5.06 -41.31
N GLN A 805 8.02 -5.73 -40.47
CA GLN A 805 7.15 -5.13 -39.48
C GLN A 805 7.63 -5.62 -38.11
N ILE A 806 7.40 -4.82 -37.08
CA ILE A 806 7.70 -5.18 -35.70
C ILE A 806 6.42 -5.78 -35.10
N HIS A 807 6.50 -7.07 -34.79
CA HIS A 807 5.41 -7.87 -34.25
C HIS A 807 5.54 -8.07 -32.75
N THR A 808 4.39 -8.19 -32.10
CA THR A 808 4.31 -8.74 -30.75
C THR A 808 4.09 -10.24 -30.84
N LEU A 809 4.99 -11.02 -30.24
CA LEU A 809 4.88 -12.48 -30.15
C LEU A 809 4.63 -12.90 -28.71
N ALA A 810 3.74 -13.86 -28.49
CA ALA A 810 3.47 -14.43 -27.18
C ALA A 810 3.60 -15.96 -27.18
N ARG A 811 3.73 -16.54 -25.99
CA ARG A 811 3.65 -18.00 -25.82
C ARG A 811 2.26 -18.51 -26.23
N LYS A 812 2.19 -19.78 -26.65
CA LYS A 812 0.89 -20.42 -26.90
C LYS A 812 -0.01 -20.35 -25.66
N GLY A 813 -1.27 -19.97 -25.87
CA GLY A 813 -2.29 -19.85 -24.83
C GLY A 813 -2.32 -18.50 -24.12
N PHE A 814 -1.40 -17.57 -24.40
CA PHE A 814 -1.35 -16.28 -23.71
C PHE A 814 -2.68 -15.51 -23.82
N SER A 815 -3.25 -15.40 -25.03
CA SER A 815 -4.53 -14.72 -25.25
C SER A 815 -5.72 -15.38 -24.55
N LYS A 816 -5.56 -16.63 -24.10
CA LYS A 816 -6.57 -17.35 -23.32
C LYS A 816 -6.41 -17.11 -21.82
N ASP A 817 -5.17 -17.02 -21.35
CA ASP A 817 -4.84 -16.78 -19.95
C ASP A 817 -5.03 -15.31 -19.56
N PHE A 818 -4.76 -14.40 -20.50
CA PHE A 818 -4.89 -12.95 -20.38
C PHE A 818 -5.66 -12.36 -21.58
N PRO A 819 -6.98 -12.58 -21.66
CA PRO A 819 -7.78 -12.19 -22.82
C PRO A 819 -7.81 -10.67 -23.06
N GLU A 820 -7.83 -9.86 -22.00
CA GLU A 820 -7.81 -8.41 -22.10
C GLU A 820 -6.45 -7.92 -22.65
N VAL A 821 -5.34 -8.38 -22.04
CA VAL A 821 -3.98 -8.01 -22.46
C VAL A 821 -3.68 -8.51 -23.87
N GLY A 822 -4.09 -9.74 -24.20
CA GLY A 822 -3.94 -10.27 -25.56
C GLY A 822 -4.68 -9.44 -26.62
N LYS A 823 -5.84 -8.87 -26.26
CA LYS A 823 -6.55 -7.94 -27.15
C LYS A 823 -5.81 -6.60 -27.28
N TRP A 824 -5.36 -6.03 -26.17
CA TRP A 824 -4.62 -4.78 -26.15
C TRP A 824 -3.35 -4.84 -27.00
N LEU A 825 -2.54 -5.89 -26.82
CA LEU A 825 -1.32 -6.12 -27.59
C LEU A 825 -1.60 -6.27 -29.09
N LYS A 826 -2.74 -6.86 -29.45
CA LYS A 826 -3.15 -7.06 -30.84
C LYS A 826 -3.65 -5.78 -31.52
N ASP A 827 -4.31 -4.92 -30.76
CA ASP A 827 -4.84 -3.65 -31.23
C ASP A 827 -3.79 -2.51 -31.15
N PHE A 828 -2.64 -2.77 -30.52
CA PHE A 828 -1.56 -1.81 -30.33
C PHE A 828 -0.97 -1.32 -31.65
N LYS A 829 -0.89 0.00 -31.80
CA LYS A 829 -0.26 0.69 -32.92
C LYS A 829 0.43 1.95 -32.42
N MET A 830 1.64 2.19 -32.91
CA MET A 830 2.44 3.38 -32.58
C MET A 830 2.92 4.06 -33.86
N SER A 831 2.90 5.40 -33.88
CA SER A 831 3.47 6.16 -35.01
C SER A 831 4.99 6.29 -34.88
N GLU A 832 5.67 6.62 -35.98
CA GLU A 832 7.13 6.87 -35.98
C GLU A 832 7.51 8.03 -35.06
N GLU A 833 6.72 9.11 -35.05
CA GLU A 833 6.94 10.26 -34.16
C GLU A 833 6.80 9.87 -32.69
N GLN A 834 5.80 9.05 -32.35
CA GLN A 834 5.64 8.55 -30.99
C GLN A 834 6.82 7.67 -30.58
N LEU A 835 7.20 6.69 -31.42
CA LEU A 835 8.29 5.77 -31.11
C LEU A 835 9.62 6.50 -30.97
N THR A 836 9.96 7.37 -31.92
CA THR A 836 11.21 8.14 -31.88
C THR A 836 11.27 9.13 -30.71
N SER A 837 10.15 9.73 -30.31
CA SER A 837 10.09 10.59 -29.12
C SER A 837 10.30 9.80 -27.82
N LEU A 838 9.72 8.59 -27.72
CA LEU A 838 9.90 7.72 -26.56
C LEU A 838 11.34 7.21 -26.46
N GLU A 839 11.93 6.77 -27.57
CA GLU A 839 13.34 6.37 -27.65
C GLU A 839 14.25 7.52 -27.21
N ALA A 840 14.00 8.74 -27.69
CA ALA A 840 14.80 9.91 -27.32
C ALA A 840 14.74 10.21 -25.81
N GLU A 841 13.55 10.09 -25.19
CA GLU A 841 13.39 10.28 -23.74
C GLU A 841 14.16 9.21 -22.95
N ILE A 842 14.08 7.95 -23.35
CA ILE A 842 14.78 6.83 -22.71
C ILE A 842 16.30 6.99 -22.85
N GLN A 843 16.79 7.37 -24.03
CA GLN A 843 18.22 7.61 -24.26
C GLN A 843 18.76 8.83 -23.52
N GLY A 844 17.89 9.80 -23.22
CA GLY A 844 18.22 10.96 -22.38
C GLY A 844 18.39 10.63 -20.90
N ALA A 845 17.89 9.47 -20.44
CA ALA A 845 17.90 9.07 -19.04
C ALA A 845 19.22 8.37 -18.61
N ASP A 846 19.51 8.39 -17.29
CA ASP A 846 20.63 7.62 -16.75
C ASP A 846 20.38 6.11 -16.92
N LYS A 847 21.46 5.33 -17.12
CA LYS A 847 21.37 3.87 -17.23
C LYS A 847 20.65 3.25 -16.02
N GLY A 848 19.63 2.43 -16.26
CA GLY A 848 18.79 1.84 -15.20
C GLY A 848 17.55 2.67 -14.83
N LYS A 849 17.29 3.79 -15.51
CA LYS A 849 16.10 4.65 -15.31
C LYS A 849 15.13 4.62 -16.50
N GLU A 850 15.14 3.55 -17.28
CA GLU A 850 14.29 3.38 -18.46
C GLU A 850 12.79 3.51 -18.08
N GLN A 851 12.39 2.97 -16.92
CA GLN A 851 11.01 3.09 -16.41
C GLN A 851 10.62 4.54 -16.09
N ASP A 852 11.54 5.32 -15.50
CA ASP A 852 11.26 6.71 -15.13
C ASP A 852 11.10 7.60 -16.37
N ALA A 853 11.88 7.32 -17.43
CA ALA A 853 11.76 7.98 -18.71
C ALA A 853 10.40 7.68 -19.38
N VAL A 854 9.96 6.42 -19.35
CA VAL A 854 8.62 6.04 -19.85
C VAL A 854 7.51 6.76 -19.08
N ARG A 855 7.60 6.85 -17.75
CA ARG A 855 6.63 7.57 -16.92
C ARG A 855 6.59 9.06 -17.26
N ALA A 856 7.75 9.67 -17.46
CA ALA A 856 7.85 11.07 -17.88
C ALA A 856 7.19 11.27 -19.25
N TRP A 857 7.48 10.40 -20.21
CA TRP A 857 6.88 10.46 -21.55
C TRP A 857 5.35 10.24 -21.54
N LEU A 858 4.84 9.29 -20.75
CA LEU A 858 3.41 9.03 -20.62
C LEU A 858 2.64 10.19 -20.00
N LYS A 859 3.28 10.99 -19.13
CA LYS A 859 2.66 12.20 -18.57
C LYS A 859 2.29 13.22 -19.64
N ASP A 860 3.09 13.27 -20.72
CA ASP A 860 2.84 14.14 -21.88
C ASP A 860 1.92 13.48 -22.92
N GLN A 861 1.47 12.24 -22.67
CA GLN A 861 0.57 11.44 -23.50
C GLN A 861 -0.61 10.86 -22.68
N PRO A 862 -1.45 11.70 -22.03
CA PRO A 862 -2.42 11.28 -21.02
C PRO A 862 -3.51 10.31 -21.54
N LYS A 863 -3.71 10.22 -22.86
CA LYS A 863 -4.67 9.28 -23.47
C LYS A 863 -4.05 7.91 -23.82
N ALA A 864 -2.74 7.74 -23.70
CA ALA A 864 -2.05 6.52 -24.14
C ALA A 864 -2.53 5.27 -23.37
N LEU A 865 -2.67 5.37 -22.04
CA LEU A 865 -3.13 4.25 -21.19
C LEU A 865 -4.56 3.79 -21.54
N ASP A 866 -5.48 4.74 -21.74
CA ASP A 866 -6.88 4.42 -22.05
C ASP A 866 -7.07 3.98 -23.49
N THR A 867 -6.20 4.40 -24.40
CA THR A 867 -6.22 4.00 -25.82
C THR A 867 -5.65 2.60 -26.00
N TRP A 868 -4.49 2.32 -25.39
CA TRP A 868 -3.74 1.09 -25.64
C TRP A 868 -4.02 -0.02 -24.64
N ALA A 869 -4.51 0.29 -23.43
CA ALA A 869 -4.90 -0.69 -22.42
C ALA A 869 -6.30 -0.42 -21.83
N PRO A 870 -7.39 -0.40 -22.64
CA PRO A 870 -8.74 -0.10 -22.17
C PRO A 870 -9.34 -1.22 -21.31
N VAL A 871 -9.87 -0.87 -20.13
CA VAL A 871 -10.52 -1.84 -19.22
C VAL A 871 -12.00 -2.04 -19.53
N SER A 872 -12.44 -3.30 -19.61
CA SER A 872 -13.85 -3.66 -19.83
C SER A 872 -14.67 -3.51 -18.55
N GLY A 873 -15.04 -2.27 -18.25
CA GLY A 873 -16.12 -1.86 -17.35
C GLY A 873 -16.93 -0.69 -17.92
N GLY A 874 -16.59 -0.21 -19.12
CA GLY A 874 -17.07 1.06 -19.68
C GLY A 874 -18.37 1.05 -20.47
N ASP A 875 -19.02 -0.11 -20.71
CA ASP A 875 -20.15 -0.14 -21.66
C ASP A 875 -21.37 -1.00 -21.26
N SER A 876 -21.49 -1.47 -20.00
CA SER A 876 -22.72 -2.18 -19.57
C SER A 876 -23.40 -1.65 -18.30
N ASP A 877 -22.91 -0.57 -17.69
CA ASP A 877 -23.53 0.08 -16.52
C ASP A 877 -24.01 1.52 -16.76
N LYS A 878 -24.11 2.01 -18.01
CA LYS A 878 -24.71 3.33 -18.33
C LYS A 878 -26.18 3.50 -17.87
N LYS A 879 -26.79 2.44 -17.30
CA LYS A 879 -28.12 2.45 -16.68
C LYS A 879 -28.15 2.67 -15.16
N LYS A 880 -27.01 2.88 -14.50
CA LYS A 880 -26.95 3.39 -13.12
C LYS A 880 -25.90 4.50 -13.11
N ASP A 881 -26.22 5.79 -12.98
CA ASP A 881 -27.06 6.35 -11.93
C ASP A 881 -27.60 7.74 -12.33
N VAL A 882 -28.12 7.89 -13.55
CA VAL A 882 -28.82 9.12 -14.01
C VAL A 882 -29.84 9.60 -12.95
N ALA A 883 -30.55 8.66 -12.32
CA ALA A 883 -31.51 8.96 -11.27
C ALA A 883 -30.90 9.49 -9.95
N ALA A 884 -29.63 9.21 -9.66
CA ALA A 884 -28.92 9.76 -8.51
C ALA A 884 -28.33 11.14 -8.82
N GLU A 885 -27.78 11.33 -10.02
CA GLU A 885 -27.30 12.63 -10.49
C GLU A 885 -28.43 13.64 -10.62
N ALA A 886 -29.53 13.26 -11.27
CA ALA A 886 -30.71 14.08 -11.52
C ALA A 886 -31.40 14.66 -10.27
N LYS A 887 -31.11 14.13 -9.07
CA LYS A 887 -31.62 14.69 -7.81
C LYS A 887 -31.03 16.06 -7.50
N ARG A 888 -29.88 16.40 -8.07
CA ARG A 888 -29.19 17.68 -7.89
C ARG A 888 -29.46 18.57 -9.09
N PRO A 889 -29.88 19.83 -8.88
CA PRO A 889 -29.96 20.78 -9.97
C PRO A 889 -28.55 21.17 -10.43
N MET A 890 -28.33 21.16 -11.74
CA MET A 890 -27.08 21.57 -12.36
C MET A 890 -27.11 23.09 -12.64
N GLU A 891 -26.15 23.82 -12.09
CA GLU A 891 -26.04 25.27 -12.24
C GLU A 891 -25.17 25.59 -13.46
N VAL A 892 -25.78 26.06 -14.56
CA VAL A 892 -25.10 26.22 -15.86
C VAL A 892 -25.00 27.68 -16.23
N ALA A 893 -23.80 28.14 -16.61
CA ALA A 893 -23.60 29.49 -17.12
C ALA A 893 -23.65 29.53 -18.65
N TRP A 894 -24.13 30.65 -19.18
CA TRP A 894 -24.10 30.97 -20.61
C TRP A 894 -23.95 32.49 -20.82
N PHE A 895 -23.56 32.89 -22.02
CA PHE A 895 -23.50 34.27 -22.49
C PHE A 895 -24.25 34.44 -23.82
N PRO A 896 -24.67 35.67 -24.20
CA PRO A 896 -25.56 35.89 -25.33
C PRO A 896 -24.83 35.83 -26.70
N TRP A 897 -24.01 34.80 -26.90
CA TRP A 897 -23.45 34.42 -28.20
C TRP A 897 -24.25 33.24 -28.75
N GLU A 898 -24.40 33.18 -30.07
CA GLU A 898 -25.39 32.32 -30.71
C GLU A 898 -25.06 30.83 -30.54
N GLU A 899 -23.78 30.50 -30.61
CA GLU A 899 -23.24 29.16 -30.39
C GLU A 899 -23.41 28.68 -28.95
N ASP A 900 -23.21 29.55 -27.94
CA ASP A 900 -23.40 29.21 -26.53
C ASP A 900 -24.90 29.02 -26.21
N ILE A 901 -25.76 29.90 -26.75
CA ILE A 901 -27.22 29.72 -26.65
C ILE A 901 -27.61 28.38 -27.27
N ALA A 902 -27.08 28.06 -28.46
CA ALA A 902 -27.36 26.80 -29.14
C ALA A 902 -26.93 25.59 -28.31
N ALA A 903 -25.67 25.54 -27.85
CA ALA A 903 -25.14 24.42 -27.07
C ALA A 903 -25.86 24.28 -25.70
N THR A 904 -26.04 25.39 -24.98
CA THR A 904 -26.66 25.40 -23.65
C THR A 904 -28.11 24.93 -23.68
N TYR A 905 -28.92 25.43 -24.62
CA TYR A 905 -30.33 25.02 -24.70
C TYR A 905 -30.52 23.64 -25.33
N LEU A 906 -29.59 23.18 -26.18
CA LEU A 906 -29.55 21.80 -26.65
C LEU A 906 -29.30 20.84 -25.47
N TRP A 907 -28.26 21.09 -24.67
CA TRP A 907 -27.97 20.28 -23.49
C TRP A 907 -29.07 20.34 -22.44
N LYS A 908 -29.74 21.49 -22.29
CA LYS A 908 -30.93 21.59 -21.44
C LYS A 908 -32.02 20.62 -21.86
N HIS A 909 -32.38 20.60 -23.15
CA HIS A 909 -33.40 19.67 -23.63
C HIS A 909 -32.97 18.21 -23.41
N VAL A 910 -31.73 17.87 -23.77
CA VAL A 910 -31.20 16.50 -23.67
C VAL A 910 -31.18 16.02 -22.21
N LEU A 911 -30.66 16.82 -21.28
CA LEU A 911 -30.53 16.44 -19.88
C LEU A 911 -31.89 16.41 -19.16
N GLU A 912 -32.81 17.33 -19.46
CA GLU A 912 -34.17 17.29 -18.90
C GLU A 912 -34.96 16.07 -19.39
N ASP A 913 -34.75 15.62 -20.64
CA ASP A 913 -35.31 14.35 -21.15
C ASP A 913 -34.73 13.13 -20.40
N ARG A 914 -33.49 13.22 -19.92
CA ARG A 914 -32.86 12.22 -19.04
C ARG A 914 -33.19 12.42 -17.55
N GLY A 915 -34.02 13.40 -17.21
CA GLY A 915 -34.54 13.61 -15.85
C GLY A 915 -33.74 14.57 -14.98
N TYR A 916 -32.66 15.17 -15.49
CA TYR A 916 -31.93 16.22 -14.79
C TYR A 916 -32.76 17.50 -14.69
N LYS A 917 -32.32 18.40 -13.81
CA LYS A 917 -32.82 19.77 -13.77
C LYS A 917 -31.66 20.73 -13.99
N MET A 918 -31.76 21.63 -14.95
CA MET A 918 -30.76 22.67 -15.21
C MET A 918 -31.28 24.05 -14.82
N ASN A 919 -30.46 24.78 -14.07
CA ASN A 919 -30.67 26.18 -13.74
C ASN A 919 -29.69 27.02 -14.58
N LEU A 920 -30.23 27.77 -15.55
CA LEU A 920 -29.41 28.57 -16.47
C LEU A 920 -29.18 29.98 -15.90
N HIS A 921 -27.92 30.44 -15.97
CA HIS A 921 -27.51 31.76 -15.51
C HIS A 921 -26.76 32.51 -16.59
N GLN A 922 -27.26 33.68 -16.97
CA GLN A 922 -26.55 34.54 -17.90
C GLN A 922 -25.42 35.28 -17.15
N PHE A 923 -24.20 35.18 -17.66
CA PHE A 923 -23.02 35.86 -17.10
C PHE A 923 -22.23 36.65 -18.15
N GLU A 924 -21.41 37.56 -17.65
CA GLU A 924 -20.24 38.06 -18.38
C GLU A 924 -19.06 37.08 -18.19
N VAL A 925 -18.19 36.94 -19.19
CA VAL A 925 -17.09 35.93 -19.23
C VAL A 925 -16.22 35.96 -17.96
N GLY A 926 -15.74 37.12 -17.52
CA GLY A 926 -14.86 37.23 -16.35
C GLY A 926 -15.53 36.79 -15.03
N PRO A 927 -16.70 37.36 -14.66
CA PRO A 927 -17.49 36.92 -13.51
C PRO A 927 -17.88 35.44 -13.53
N MET A 928 -18.18 34.88 -14.71
CA MET A 928 -18.48 33.45 -14.87
C MET A 928 -17.32 32.57 -14.40
N TYR A 929 -16.11 32.76 -14.94
CA TYR A 929 -14.92 32.01 -14.51
C TYR A 929 -14.65 32.15 -13.00
N ALA A 930 -14.91 33.33 -12.44
CA ALA A 930 -14.80 33.56 -11.00
C ALA A 930 -15.89 32.80 -10.20
N ALA A 931 -17.11 32.66 -10.73
CA ALA A 931 -18.19 31.91 -10.10
C ALA A 931 -17.97 30.39 -10.18
N MET A 932 -17.55 29.88 -11.35
CA MET A 932 -17.20 28.48 -11.56
C MET A 932 -16.06 28.04 -10.63
N SER A 933 -14.99 28.82 -10.53
CA SER A 933 -13.86 28.51 -9.61
C SER A 933 -14.21 28.51 -8.12
N ARG A 934 -15.38 29.05 -7.73
CA ARG A 934 -15.89 28.98 -6.36
C ARG A 934 -16.95 27.89 -6.17
N GLY A 935 -17.24 27.10 -7.19
CA GLY A 935 -18.31 26.09 -7.19
C GLY A 935 -19.72 26.69 -7.12
N GLN A 936 -19.90 27.95 -7.57
CA GLN A 936 -21.23 28.59 -7.67
C GLN A 936 -21.94 28.26 -8.99
N ILE A 937 -21.16 27.86 -9.99
CA ILE A 937 -21.61 27.39 -11.30
C ILE A 937 -20.88 26.08 -11.56
N ASP A 938 -21.62 25.08 -12.01
CA ASP A 938 -21.15 23.72 -12.23
C ASP A 938 -20.40 23.59 -13.56
N VAL A 939 -20.97 24.10 -14.66
CA VAL A 939 -20.47 23.92 -16.02
C VAL A 939 -20.84 25.08 -16.96
N GLN A 940 -20.04 25.28 -18.01
CA GLN A 940 -20.32 26.12 -19.16
C GLN A 940 -19.81 25.44 -20.44
N PHE A 941 -20.55 25.60 -21.54
CA PHE A 941 -20.29 24.84 -22.78
C PHE A 941 -19.43 25.58 -23.80
N ASP A 942 -19.34 26.91 -23.79
CA ASP A 942 -18.70 27.68 -24.86
C ASP A 942 -17.38 28.37 -24.42
N ALA A 943 -16.38 27.62 -23.98
CA ALA A 943 -15.09 28.20 -23.62
C ALA A 943 -14.17 28.28 -24.85
N TRP A 944 -13.86 29.49 -25.31
CA TRP A 944 -12.99 29.73 -26.47
C TRP A 944 -11.52 29.64 -26.07
N LEU A 945 -10.90 28.47 -26.26
CA LEU A 945 -9.53 28.15 -25.84
C LEU A 945 -8.69 27.62 -27.02
N PRO A 946 -7.36 27.84 -27.02
CA PRO A 946 -6.54 28.38 -25.92
C PRO A 946 -6.31 29.89 -25.95
N ASN A 947 -6.85 30.65 -26.90
CA ASN A 947 -6.44 32.04 -27.17
C ASN A 947 -7.40 33.08 -26.60
N THR A 948 -8.68 33.06 -26.98
CA THR A 948 -9.64 34.15 -26.69
C THR A 948 -9.94 34.26 -25.20
N GLN A 949 -10.08 33.16 -24.48
CA GLN A 949 -10.36 33.18 -23.04
C GLN A 949 -9.14 32.81 -22.18
N LYS A 950 -7.93 32.77 -22.78
CA LYS A 950 -6.69 32.35 -22.12
C LYS A 950 -6.44 33.03 -20.78
N LYS A 951 -6.63 34.35 -20.72
CA LYS A 951 -6.39 35.15 -19.52
C LYS A 951 -7.26 34.71 -18.33
N TYR A 952 -8.49 34.29 -18.59
CA TYR A 952 -9.40 33.82 -17.56
C TYR A 952 -9.10 32.36 -17.21
N TRP A 953 -8.85 31.53 -18.23
CA TRP A 953 -8.41 30.15 -18.05
C TRP A 953 -7.14 30.06 -17.20
N ASP A 954 -6.06 30.73 -17.59
CA ASP A 954 -4.77 30.74 -16.88
C ASP A 954 -4.91 31.13 -15.40
N LYS A 955 -5.87 32.02 -15.10
CA LYS A 955 -6.12 32.53 -13.75
C LYS A 955 -6.84 31.52 -12.86
N TYR A 956 -7.72 30.67 -13.41
CA TYR A 956 -8.62 29.81 -12.63
C TYR A 956 -8.51 28.32 -12.95
N GLN A 957 -7.70 27.89 -13.91
CA GLN A 957 -7.57 26.50 -14.38
C GLN A 957 -7.29 25.47 -13.27
N ASN A 958 -6.67 25.86 -12.16
CA ASN A 958 -6.42 24.94 -11.02
C ASN A 958 -7.70 24.51 -10.29
N GLU A 959 -8.79 25.28 -10.44
CA GLU A 959 -10.09 25.00 -9.82
C GLU A 959 -11.13 24.52 -10.84
N LEU A 960 -10.73 24.38 -12.10
CA LEU A 960 -11.59 24.05 -13.22
C LEU A 960 -11.09 22.78 -13.91
N VAL A 961 -11.98 22.13 -14.65
CA VAL A 961 -11.67 21.00 -15.50
C VAL A 961 -12.14 21.30 -16.91
N ASP A 962 -11.27 21.01 -17.89
CA ASP A 962 -11.62 21.03 -19.30
C ASP A 962 -12.20 19.66 -19.66
N LEU A 963 -13.46 19.62 -20.06
CA LEU A 963 -14.17 18.40 -20.45
C LEU A 963 -14.02 18.10 -21.94
N GLY A 964 -13.29 18.92 -22.71
CA GLY A 964 -12.99 18.67 -24.13
C GLY A 964 -13.61 19.71 -25.07
N ASP A 965 -13.08 19.74 -26.28
CA ASP A 965 -13.64 20.50 -27.40
C ASP A 965 -14.80 19.78 -28.07
N TRP A 966 -15.84 20.55 -28.44
CA TRP A 966 -17.01 20.05 -29.15
C TRP A 966 -17.23 20.70 -30.51
N TYR A 967 -16.46 21.76 -30.83
CA TYR A 967 -16.48 22.40 -32.14
C TYR A 967 -15.18 23.18 -32.41
N GLY A 968 -14.67 23.05 -33.63
CA GLY A 968 -13.68 23.96 -34.20
C GLY A 968 -12.99 23.38 -35.45
N PRO A 969 -12.00 24.07 -36.02
CA PRO A 969 -11.45 25.35 -35.58
C PRO A 969 -12.42 26.53 -35.80
N THR A 970 -12.43 27.47 -34.85
CA THR A 970 -13.15 28.75 -34.95
C THR A 970 -12.25 29.83 -35.55
N SER A 971 -12.82 31.00 -35.84
CA SER A 971 -12.01 32.17 -36.23
C SER A 971 -12.67 33.47 -35.78
N LEU A 972 -11.85 34.44 -35.39
CA LEU A 972 -12.25 35.82 -35.12
C LEU A 972 -11.92 36.70 -36.33
N GLU A 973 -12.89 37.48 -36.81
CA GLU A 973 -12.81 38.13 -38.11
C GLU A 973 -13.48 39.51 -38.11
N LEU A 974 -13.06 40.37 -39.04
CA LEU A 974 -13.92 41.47 -39.50
C LEU A 974 -14.65 41.03 -40.76
N ALA A 975 -15.94 41.32 -40.81
CA ALA A 975 -16.79 41.00 -41.95
C ALA A 975 -17.37 42.27 -42.58
N VAL A 976 -17.48 42.27 -43.90
CA VAL A 976 -18.17 43.30 -44.68
C VAL A 976 -19.17 42.65 -45.62
N PRO A 977 -20.30 43.28 -45.95
CA PRO A 977 -21.23 42.73 -46.93
C PRO A 977 -20.62 42.53 -48.33
N ASP A 978 -21.06 41.50 -49.06
CA ASP A 978 -20.56 41.14 -50.40
C ASP A 978 -20.61 42.27 -51.45
N TYR A 979 -21.55 43.20 -51.28
CA TYR A 979 -21.71 44.36 -52.15
C TYR A 979 -20.64 45.45 -51.93
N VAL A 980 -19.87 45.39 -50.84
CA VAL A 980 -18.72 46.26 -50.61
C VAL A 980 -17.53 45.73 -51.40
N LYS A 981 -17.46 46.17 -52.67
CA LYS A 981 -16.40 45.76 -53.59
C LYS A 981 -15.06 46.36 -53.17
N ASP A 982 -13.97 45.68 -53.51
CA ASP A 982 -12.58 46.09 -53.30
C ASP A 982 -12.04 46.00 -51.86
N VAL A 983 -12.76 45.39 -50.91
CA VAL A 983 -12.26 45.09 -49.56
C VAL A 983 -12.29 43.57 -49.35
N LYS A 984 -11.13 42.91 -49.35
CA LYS A 984 -11.01 41.44 -49.16
C LYS A 984 -10.11 41.06 -47.99
N SER A 985 -9.26 41.98 -47.56
CA SER A 985 -8.36 41.81 -46.41
C SER A 985 -8.46 42.98 -45.45
N LEU A 986 -8.00 42.79 -44.22
CA LEU A 986 -7.86 43.87 -43.24
C LEU A 986 -6.96 45.01 -43.72
N ALA A 987 -6.00 44.72 -44.62
CA ALA A 987 -5.15 45.73 -45.23
C ALA A 987 -5.93 46.65 -46.20
N ASP A 988 -6.99 46.14 -46.84
CA ASP A 988 -7.78 46.89 -47.83
C ASP A 988 -8.72 47.93 -47.18
N LEU A 989 -8.90 47.88 -45.85
CA LEU A 989 -9.66 48.89 -45.10
C LEU A 989 -8.92 50.23 -45.03
N LYS A 990 -7.60 50.23 -45.20
CA LYS A 990 -6.77 51.43 -45.09
C LYS A 990 -7.03 52.39 -46.25
N GLY A 991 -7.19 53.68 -45.95
CA GLY A 991 -7.60 54.71 -46.89
C GLY A 991 -9.10 54.74 -47.21
N LYS A 992 -9.93 53.95 -46.51
CA LYS A 992 -11.38 53.84 -46.73
C LYS A 992 -12.22 54.28 -45.54
N GLY A 993 -11.64 54.90 -44.51
CA GLY A 993 -12.37 55.32 -43.30
C GLY A 993 -13.68 56.07 -43.57
N GLU A 994 -13.69 57.05 -44.48
CA GLU A 994 -14.90 57.81 -44.84
C GLU A 994 -16.00 56.94 -45.45
N GLN A 995 -15.65 55.87 -46.18
CA GLN A 995 -16.62 54.95 -46.80
C GLN A 995 -17.42 54.17 -45.74
N PHE A 996 -16.82 53.92 -44.58
CA PHE A 996 -17.40 53.15 -43.47
C PHE A 996 -17.80 54.04 -42.28
N ASP A 997 -18.01 55.34 -42.51
CA ASP A 997 -18.36 56.32 -41.47
C ASP A 997 -17.32 56.39 -40.32
N GLY A 998 -16.07 56.01 -40.61
CA GLY A 998 -14.97 55.96 -39.66
C GLY A 998 -15.18 55.00 -38.49
N ARG A 999 -16.02 53.97 -38.63
CA ARG A 999 -16.39 53.08 -37.52
C ARG A 999 -16.26 51.60 -37.89
N ILE A 1000 -15.78 50.82 -36.94
CA ILE A 1000 -15.89 49.36 -36.93
C ILE A 1000 -16.84 49.01 -35.79
N VAL A 1001 -17.94 48.33 -36.08
CA VAL A 1001 -18.94 47.97 -35.07
C VAL A 1001 -18.50 46.68 -34.41
N GLY A 1002 -18.10 46.77 -33.15
CA GLY A 1002 -17.70 45.63 -32.35
C GLY A 1002 -18.88 45.01 -31.60
N ILE A 1003 -18.52 44.13 -30.68
CA ILE A 1003 -19.44 43.40 -29.79
C ILE A 1003 -19.27 43.89 -28.34
N GLU A 1004 -19.57 43.05 -27.34
CA GLU A 1004 -19.56 43.38 -25.92
C GLU A 1004 -18.22 44.00 -25.47
N ALA A 1005 -18.31 45.14 -24.78
CA ALA A 1005 -17.16 45.82 -24.21
C ALA A 1005 -16.47 44.95 -23.14
N GLY A 1006 -15.15 44.86 -23.19
CA GLY A 1006 -14.35 44.12 -22.20
C GLY A 1006 -14.15 42.63 -22.51
N THR A 1007 -14.63 42.17 -23.67
CA THR A 1007 -14.23 40.86 -24.23
C THR A 1007 -12.80 40.91 -24.76
N GLU A 1008 -12.07 39.79 -24.67
CA GLU A 1008 -10.69 39.71 -25.17
C GLU A 1008 -10.63 39.94 -26.69
N THR A 1009 -11.65 39.48 -27.42
CA THR A 1009 -11.87 39.78 -28.84
C THR A 1009 -11.84 41.28 -29.13
N MET A 1010 -12.51 42.08 -28.30
CA MET A 1010 -12.54 43.53 -28.44
C MET A 1010 -11.21 44.18 -28.03
N ASP A 1011 -10.50 43.61 -27.06
CA ASP A 1011 -9.15 44.04 -26.69
C ASP A 1011 -8.13 43.74 -27.82
N ILE A 1012 -8.19 42.56 -28.43
CA ILE A 1012 -7.40 42.18 -29.60
C ILE A 1012 -7.72 43.12 -30.77
N LEU A 1013 -9.00 43.36 -31.05
CA LEU A 1013 -9.42 44.25 -32.14
C LEU A 1013 -8.86 45.67 -31.94
N LYS A 1014 -9.05 46.25 -30.75
CA LYS A 1014 -8.68 47.64 -30.44
C LYS A 1014 -7.18 47.84 -30.29
N ASN A 1015 -6.48 46.91 -29.63
CA ASN A 1015 -5.10 47.11 -29.20
C ASN A 1015 -4.09 46.44 -30.13
N LYS A 1016 -4.50 45.42 -30.89
CA LYS A 1016 -3.61 44.64 -31.77
C LYS A 1016 -3.97 44.78 -33.24
N VAL A 1017 -5.20 44.47 -33.64
CA VAL A 1017 -5.60 44.38 -35.06
C VAL A 1017 -5.68 45.76 -35.71
N VAL A 1018 -6.50 46.67 -35.17
CA VAL A 1018 -6.68 48.02 -35.72
C VAL A 1018 -5.36 48.80 -35.76
N PRO A 1019 -4.52 48.81 -34.69
CA PRO A 1019 -3.19 49.41 -34.75
C PRO A 1019 -2.23 48.69 -35.69
N GLY A 1020 -2.22 47.36 -35.71
CA GLY A 1020 -1.29 46.56 -36.50
C GLY A 1020 -1.48 46.67 -38.02
N TYR A 1021 -2.69 47.05 -38.47
CA TYR A 1021 -2.97 47.42 -39.86
C TYR A 1021 -2.87 48.93 -40.13
N GLY A 1022 -2.61 49.74 -39.11
CA GLY A 1022 -2.51 51.20 -39.22
C GLY A 1022 -3.85 51.88 -39.46
N LEU A 1023 -4.95 51.29 -38.94
CA LEU A 1023 -6.32 51.76 -39.11
C LEU A 1023 -6.75 52.76 -38.01
N SER A 1024 -5.97 52.90 -36.93
CA SER A 1024 -6.31 53.73 -35.75
C SER A 1024 -6.56 55.22 -36.05
N GLY A 1025 -6.05 55.74 -37.16
CA GLY A 1025 -6.26 57.14 -37.58
C GLY A 1025 -7.53 57.35 -38.43
N GLU A 1026 -8.15 56.27 -38.92
CA GLU A 1026 -9.27 56.30 -39.86
C GLU A 1026 -10.54 55.65 -39.29
N TYR A 1027 -10.39 54.68 -38.38
CA TYR A 1027 -11.50 53.92 -37.80
C TYR A 1027 -11.47 53.96 -36.28
N LYS A 1028 -12.64 54.20 -35.69
CA LYS A 1028 -12.91 54.02 -34.28
C LYS A 1028 -13.71 52.73 -34.08
N VAL A 1029 -13.18 51.82 -33.26
CA VAL A 1029 -13.94 50.65 -32.82
C VAL A 1029 -15.02 51.10 -31.85
N VAL A 1030 -16.26 50.76 -32.17
CA VAL A 1030 -17.45 51.07 -31.36
C VAL A 1030 -17.84 49.81 -30.60
N ASP A 1031 -17.82 49.87 -29.27
CA ASP A 1031 -18.38 48.79 -28.45
C ASP A 1031 -19.90 48.75 -28.61
N SER A 1032 -20.44 47.54 -28.74
CA SER A 1032 -21.88 47.28 -28.86
C SER A 1032 -22.24 46.08 -27.98
N SER A 1033 -23.46 45.57 -28.13
CA SER A 1033 -23.75 44.16 -27.81
C SER A 1033 -23.82 43.39 -29.12
N THR A 1034 -23.69 42.08 -29.11
CA THR A 1034 -23.86 41.22 -30.29
C THR A 1034 -25.22 41.47 -30.96
N PRO A 1035 -26.37 41.51 -30.25
CA PRO A 1035 -27.64 41.95 -30.83
C PRO A 1035 -27.61 43.37 -31.42
N GLY A 1036 -26.89 44.29 -30.77
CA GLY A 1036 -26.71 45.65 -31.24
C GLY A 1036 -25.91 45.73 -32.54
N MET A 1037 -24.81 44.97 -32.64
CA MET A 1037 -23.98 44.82 -33.83
C MET A 1037 -24.80 44.23 -34.99
N LEU A 1038 -25.56 43.16 -34.73
CA LEU A 1038 -26.44 42.54 -35.73
C LEU A 1038 -27.55 43.50 -36.19
N ALA A 1039 -28.10 44.31 -35.30
CA ALA A 1039 -29.08 45.33 -35.66
C ALA A 1039 -28.47 46.43 -36.56
N GLU A 1040 -27.22 46.83 -36.29
CA GLU A 1040 -26.47 47.76 -37.15
C GLU A 1040 -26.19 47.15 -38.53
N LEU A 1041 -25.75 45.89 -38.56
CA LEU A 1041 -25.50 45.12 -39.77
C LEU A 1041 -26.76 45.00 -40.61
N LYS A 1042 -27.88 44.56 -40.02
CA LYS A 1042 -29.17 44.43 -40.68
C LYS A 1042 -29.66 45.74 -41.29
N ARG A 1043 -29.52 46.84 -40.55
CA ARG A 1043 -29.87 48.19 -41.01
C ARG A 1043 -29.02 48.62 -42.20
N ALA A 1044 -27.70 48.45 -42.11
CA ALA A 1044 -26.78 48.80 -43.20
C ALA A 1044 -27.01 47.93 -44.44
N TYR A 1045 -27.23 46.63 -44.23
CA TYR A 1045 -27.51 45.66 -45.30
C TYR A 1045 -28.79 45.98 -46.08
N ALA A 1046 -29.86 46.35 -45.38
CA ALA A 1046 -31.13 46.76 -46.00
C ALA A 1046 -30.98 48.01 -46.88
N LYS A 1047 -30.06 48.91 -46.52
CA LYS A 1047 -29.79 50.16 -47.25
C LYS A 1047 -28.63 50.06 -48.26
N LYS A 1048 -27.94 48.92 -48.32
CA LYS A 1048 -26.69 48.74 -49.09
C LYS A 1048 -25.59 49.74 -48.71
N GLU A 1049 -25.53 50.13 -47.44
CA GLU A 1049 -24.47 50.98 -46.88
C GLU A 1049 -23.24 50.12 -46.51
N PRO A 1050 -21.99 50.59 -46.72
CA PRO A 1050 -20.80 49.89 -46.26
C PRO A 1050 -20.74 49.86 -44.72
N ILE A 1051 -20.45 48.69 -44.16
CA ILE A 1051 -20.27 48.49 -42.73
C ILE A 1051 -19.18 47.43 -42.51
N ALA A 1052 -18.32 47.64 -41.52
CA ALA A 1052 -17.37 46.66 -41.03
C ALA A 1052 -17.78 46.27 -39.62
N VAL A 1053 -18.00 44.97 -39.41
CA VAL A 1053 -18.45 44.44 -38.12
C VAL A 1053 -17.48 43.38 -37.62
N MET A 1054 -17.34 43.29 -36.30
CA MET A 1054 -16.69 42.16 -35.64
C MET A 1054 -17.60 40.93 -35.72
N LEU A 1055 -17.05 39.80 -36.14
CA LEU A 1055 -17.78 38.55 -36.31
C LEU A 1055 -16.84 37.34 -36.09
N TRP A 1056 -17.40 36.13 -36.07
CA TRP A 1056 -16.65 34.90 -35.84
C TRP A 1056 -17.23 33.74 -36.63
N THR A 1057 -16.46 32.65 -36.74
CA THR A 1057 -16.90 31.40 -37.38
C THR A 1057 -16.97 30.29 -36.33
N PRO A 1058 -18.09 29.54 -36.27
CA PRO A 1058 -19.26 29.61 -37.14
C PRO A 1058 -20.17 30.78 -36.74
N HIS A 1059 -20.92 31.34 -37.68
CA HIS A 1059 -21.98 32.30 -37.37
C HIS A 1059 -22.97 32.41 -38.54
N TRP A 1060 -24.26 32.23 -38.26
CA TRP A 1060 -25.35 32.24 -39.26
C TRP A 1060 -25.38 33.49 -40.17
N ALA A 1061 -25.02 34.66 -39.65
CA ALA A 1061 -25.00 35.94 -40.36
C ALA A 1061 -24.20 35.92 -41.68
N TYR A 1062 -23.17 35.08 -41.81
CA TYR A 1062 -22.45 34.91 -43.08
C TYR A 1062 -23.38 34.43 -44.21
N ASN A 1063 -24.28 33.50 -43.89
CA ASN A 1063 -25.23 32.93 -44.84
C ASN A 1063 -26.43 33.86 -45.09
N GLU A 1064 -26.96 34.51 -44.05
CA GLU A 1064 -28.12 35.41 -44.20
C GLU A 1064 -27.77 36.72 -44.92
N TYR A 1065 -26.65 37.35 -44.52
CA TYR A 1065 -26.26 38.66 -45.03
C TYR A 1065 -25.17 38.61 -46.08
N LYS A 1066 -24.80 37.42 -46.61
CA LYS A 1066 -23.75 37.25 -47.63
C LYS A 1066 -22.53 38.11 -47.34
N LEU A 1067 -21.84 37.80 -46.25
CA LEU A 1067 -20.71 38.60 -45.80
C LEU A 1067 -19.40 38.02 -46.34
N ASN A 1068 -18.48 38.90 -46.72
CA ASN A 1068 -17.09 38.57 -47.01
C ASN A 1068 -16.29 38.65 -45.70
N LYS A 1069 -15.65 37.54 -45.35
CA LYS A 1069 -14.61 37.47 -44.32
C LYS A 1069 -13.38 38.23 -44.82
N LEU A 1070 -12.87 39.17 -44.02
CA LEU A 1070 -11.65 39.88 -44.37
C LEU A 1070 -10.44 39.05 -43.97
N GLU A 1071 -9.58 38.73 -44.94
CA GLU A 1071 -8.32 38.04 -44.71
C GLU A 1071 -7.43 38.83 -43.73
N ASP A 1072 -6.89 38.13 -42.73
CA ASP A 1072 -5.87 38.62 -41.80
C ASP A 1072 -4.50 38.01 -42.13
N PRO A 1073 -3.80 38.49 -43.17
CA PRO A 1073 -2.50 37.94 -43.56
C PRO A 1073 -1.41 38.09 -42.50
N LYS A 1074 -1.59 38.98 -41.51
CA LYS A 1074 -0.67 39.14 -40.38
C LYS A 1074 -1.01 38.24 -39.20
N LYS A 1075 -2.13 37.51 -39.26
CA LYS A 1075 -2.66 36.67 -38.17
C LYS A 1075 -2.72 37.42 -36.84
N LEU A 1076 -3.13 38.70 -36.86
CA LEU A 1076 -3.22 39.52 -35.66
C LEU A 1076 -4.38 39.12 -34.75
N PHE A 1077 -5.46 38.55 -35.28
CA PHE A 1077 -6.52 37.92 -34.48
C PHE A 1077 -6.04 36.66 -33.76
N GLY A 1078 -4.99 36.00 -34.25
CA GLY A 1078 -4.44 34.75 -33.69
C GLY A 1078 -4.76 33.53 -34.54
N GLU A 1079 -4.42 32.35 -34.03
CA GLU A 1079 -4.93 31.08 -34.57
C GLU A 1079 -6.33 30.82 -34.02
N GLY A 1080 -7.11 29.98 -34.72
CA GLY A 1080 -8.47 29.66 -34.32
C GLY A 1080 -8.54 28.93 -32.98
N ASP A 1081 -9.54 29.26 -32.18
CA ASP A 1081 -9.84 28.52 -30.95
C ASP A 1081 -10.68 27.27 -31.24
N GLN A 1082 -10.78 26.41 -30.23
CA GLN A 1082 -11.80 25.38 -30.13
C GLN A 1082 -12.83 25.83 -29.09
N LEU A 1083 -14.11 25.53 -29.33
CA LEU A 1083 -15.17 25.68 -28.35
C LEU A 1083 -15.11 24.48 -27.41
N ARG A 1084 -14.92 24.74 -26.11
CA ARG A 1084 -14.69 23.72 -25.10
C ARG A 1084 -15.72 23.77 -23.98
N THR A 1085 -16.05 22.61 -23.45
CA THR A 1085 -16.85 22.52 -22.23
C THR A 1085 -15.93 22.64 -21.02
N VAL A 1086 -16.19 23.61 -20.14
CA VAL A 1086 -15.40 23.83 -18.91
C VAL A 1086 -16.30 23.74 -17.70
N ALA A 1087 -15.83 23.04 -16.66
CA ALA A 1087 -16.59 22.83 -15.43
C ALA A 1087 -15.76 23.10 -14.18
N HIS A 1088 -16.42 23.23 -13.02
CA HIS A 1088 -15.72 23.23 -11.73
C HIS A 1088 -15.07 21.86 -11.49
N LYS A 1089 -13.92 21.80 -10.79
CA LYS A 1089 -13.18 20.54 -10.58
C LYS A 1089 -14.00 19.41 -9.92
N SER A 1090 -15.01 19.73 -9.11
CA SER A 1090 -15.89 18.73 -8.49
C SER A 1090 -17.00 18.25 -9.43
N PHE A 1091 -17.11 18.79 -10.65
CA PHE A 1091 -18.18 18.47 -11.58
C PHE A 1091 -18.15 17.01 -11.99
N THR A 1092 -16.98 16.45 -12.28
CA THR A 1092 -16.83 15.04 -12.70
C THR A 1092 -17.17 14.05 -11.60
N GLU A 1093 -17.00 14.43 -10.35
CA GLU A 1093 -17.45 13.64 -9.19
C GLU A 1093 -18.95 13.80 -8.95
N ASN A 1094 -19.47 15.01 -9.17
CA ASN A 1094 -20.87 15.31 -8.96
C ASN A 1094 -21.76 14.73 -10.06
N TYR A 1095 -21.34 14.79 -11.31
CA TYR A 1095 -22.14 14.40 -12.47
C TYR A 1095 -21.31 13.50 -13.41
N PRO A 1096 -20.88 12.30 -12.97
CA PRO A 1096 -20.01 11.45 -13.76
C PRO A 1096 -20.63 11.04 -15.10
N VAL A 1097 -21.92 10.69 -15.15
CA VAL A 1097 -22.62 10.34 -16.39
C VAL A 1097 -22.75 11.54 -17.33
N ALA A 1098 -23.15 12.71 -16.81
CA ALA A 1098 -23.19 13.92 -17.65
C ALA A 1098 -21.80 14.35 -18.14
N SER A 1099 -20.76 14.11 -17.33
CA SER A 1099 -19.36 14.41 -17.68
C SER A 1099 -18.88 13.58 -18.88
N ASP A 1100 -19.27 12.32 -18.97
CA ASP A 1100 -18.97 11.47 -20.13
C ASP A 1100 -19.70 11.98 -21.39
N TRP A 1101 -20.99 12.30 -21.27
CA TRP A 1101 -21.78 12.86 -22.36
C TRP A 1101 -21.20 14.18 -22.89
N PHE A 1102 -20.67 15.02 -22.00
CA PHE A 1102 -20.04 16.29 -22.39
C PHE A 1102 -18.68 16.09 -23.05
N ARG A 1103 -17.92 15.06 -22.68
CA ARG A 1103 -16.63 14.71 -23.30
C ARG A 1103 -16.79 14.19 -24.72
N ASP A 1104 -17.90 13.50 -24.98
CA ASP A 1104 -18.27 12.98 -26.31
C ASP A 1104 -19.11 13.99 -27.12
N PHE A 1105 -19.31 15.21 -26.60
CA PHE A 1105 -20.08 16.24 -27.26
C PHE A 1105 -19.38 16.72 -28.53
N GLU A 1106 -20.04 16.63 -29.68
CA GLU A 1106 -19.54 17.21 -30.92
C GLU A 1106 -20.70 17.62 -31.82
N LEU A 1107 -20.60 18.81 -32.43
CA LEU A 1107 -21.49 19.28 -33.48
C LEU A 1107 -20.72 19.55 -34.76
N SER A 1108 -21.25 19.09 -35.90
CA SER A 1108 -20.74 19.54 -37.20
C SER A 1108 -21.14 21.00 -37.49
N GLU A 1109 -20.41 21.66 -38.39
CA GLU A 1109 -20.74 23.03 -38.83
C GLU A 1109 -22.19 23.15 -39.33
N ASP A 1110 -22.67 22.17 -40.12
CA ASP A 1110 -24.04 22.13 -40.60
C ASP A 1110 -25.07 21.97 -39.47
N GLN A 1111 -24.74 21.21 -38.43
CA GLN A 1111 -25.62 20.98 -37.28
C GLN A 1111 -25.73 22.24 -36.42
N LEU A 1112 -24.59 22.83 -36.06
CA LEU A 1112 -24.52 24.05 -35.27
C LEU A 1112 -25.18 25.23 -36.00
N ALA A 1113 -24.81 25.46 -37.26
CA ALA A 1113 -25.43 26.51 -38.08
C ALA A 1113 -26.93 26.25 -38.29
N GLY A 1114 -27.35 24.98 -38.44
CA GLY A 1114 -28.75 24.61 -38.54
C GLY A 1114 -29.55 24.97 -37.28
N LEU A 1115 -28.95 24.77 -36.10
CA LEU A 1115 -29.55 25.05 -34.80
C LEU A 1115 -29.64 26.56 -34.54
N GLU A 1116 -28.55 27.29 -34.74
CA GLU A 1116 -28.53 28.77 -34.67
C GLU A 1116 -29.61 29.40 -35.56
N ASN A 1117 -29.77 28.88 -36.78
CA ASN A 1117 -30.79 29.37 -37.71
C ASN A 1117 -32.22 29.16 -37.20
N GLU A 1118 -32.53 28.06 -36.52
CA GLU A 1118 -33.86 27.85 -35.94
C GLU A 1118 -34.10 28.77 -34.74
N ILE A 1119 -33.08 28.97 -33.88
CA ILE A 1119 -33.13 29.92 -32.75
C ILE A 1119 -33.45 31.32 -33.27
N GLN A 1120 -32.74 31.75 -34.30
CA GLN A 1120 -32.92 33.09 -34.86
C GLN A 1120 -34.28 33.28 -35.54
N LYS A 1121 -34.82 32.27 -36.24
CA LYS A 1121 -36.14 32.35 -36.88
C LYS A 1121 -37.26 32.59 -35.88
N LEU A 1122 -37.18 31.97 -34.70
CA LEU A 1122 -38.22 32.06 -33.67
C LEU A 1122 -38.06 33.32 -32.80
N GLY A 1123 -36.83 33.79 -32.67
CA GLY A 1123 -36.45 35.01 -31.96
C GLY A 1123 -36.26 34.81 -30.46
N THR A 1124 -35.65 35.81 -29.82
CA THR A 1124 -35.26 35.81 -28.40
C THR A 1124 -36.42 35.45 -27.46
N GLY A 1125 -36.14 34.61 -26.47
CA GLY A 1125 -37.11 34.09 -25.49
C GLY A 1125 -37.89 32.86 -25.96
N LYS A 1126 -37.48 32.25 -27.08
CA LYS A 1126 -38.06 31.03 -27.65
C LYS A 1126 -37.01 29.96 -27.98
N GLU A 1127 -35.88 30.01 -27.30
CA GLU A 1127 -34.73 29.13 -27.52
C GLU A 1127 -35.11 27.65 -27.36
N GLU A 1128 -35.86 27.29 -26.32
CA GLU A 1128 -36.37 25.91 -26.13
C GLU A 1128 -37.28 25.45 -27.28
N GLN A 1129 -38.16 26.33 -27.78
CA GLN A 1129 -39.05 26.00 -28.91
C GLN A 1129 -38.25 25.81 -30.21
N ALA A 1130 -37.12 26.51 -30.34
CA ALA A 1130 -36.24 26.39 -31.48
C ALA A 1130 -35.43 25.10 -31.45
N VAL A 1131 -34.89 24.74 -30.29
CA VAL A 1131 -34.25 23.43 -30.06
C VAL A 1131 -35.24 22.31 -30.34
N ASP A 1132 -36.47 22.38 -29.85
CA ASP A 1132 -37.53 21.40 -30.16
C ASP A 1132 -37.80 21.27 -31.66
N ALA A 1133 -37.86 22.41 -32.38
CA ALA A 1133 -38.09 22.42 -33.82
C ALA A 1133 -36.91 21.83 -34.61
N TRP A 1134 -35.69 22.05 -34.13
CA TRP A 1134 -34.47 21.50 -34.70
C TRP A 1134 -34.33 19.99 -34.41
N LEU A 1135 -34.58 19.55 -33.18
CA LEU A 1135 -34.55 18.13 -32.79
C LEU A 1135 -35.61 17.29 -33.51
N LYS A 1136 -36.78 17.87 -33.85
CA LYS A 1136 -37.75 17.20 -34.74
C LYS A 1136 -37.19 16.86 -36.13
N LYS A 1137 -36.19 17.61 -36.59
CA LYS A 1137 -35.50 17.36 -37.87
C LYS A 1137 -34.24 16.50 -37.69
N ASN A 1138 -33.73 16.37 -36.47
CA ASN A 1138 -32.53 15.61 -36.10
C ASN A 1138 -32.82 14.73 -34.85
N PRO A 1139 -33.80 13.80 -34.91
CA PRO A 1139 -34.30 13.08 -33.74
C PRO A 1139 -33.27 12.16 -33.09
N GLU A 1140 -32.25 11.72 -33.84
CA GLU A 1140 -31.15 10.89 -33.35
C GLU A 1140 -30.21 11.62 -32.39
N MET A 1141 -30.25 12.97 -32.35
CA MET A 1141 -29.30 13.76 -31.58
C MET A 1141 -29.44 13.57 -30.07
N VAL A 1142 -30.65 13.35 -29.54
CA VAL A 1142 -30.85 13.14 -28.09
C VAL A 1142 -30.16 11.85 -27.64
N ASP A 1143 -30.36 10.76 -28.38
CA ASP A 1143 -29.76 9.46 -28.06
C ASP A 1143 -28.27 9.41 -28.40
N LYS A 1144 -27.81 10.21 -29.37
CA LYS A 1144 -26.39 10.36 -29.69
C LYS A 1144 -25.65 11.12 -28.59
N LEU A 1145 -26.22 12.21 -28.09
CA LEU A 1145 -25.61 13.07 -27.08
C LEU A 1145 -25.69 12.47 -25.67
N ALA A 1146 -26.80 11.82 -25.32
CA ALA A 1146 -26.99 11.19 -24.02
C ALA A 1146 -27.60 9.78 -24.18
N PRO A 1147 -26.82 8.77 -24.58
CA PRO A 1147 -27.31 7.40 -24.77
C PRO A 1147 -27.88 6.78 -23.47
N MET A 1148 -29.00 6.05 -23.58
CA MET A 1148 -29.71 5.37 -22.46
C MET A 1148 -29.24 3.93 -22.18
#